data_AF-B9F382-F1
#
_entry.id   AF-B9F382-F1
#
_cell.length_a   1.000
_cell.length_b   1.000
_cell.length_c   1.000
_cell.angle_alpha   90.00
_cell.angle_beta   90.00
_cell.angle_gamma   90.00
#
_symmetry.space_group_name_H-M   'P 1'
#
loop_
_entity.id
_entity.type
_entity.pdbx_description
1 polymer ?
#
loop_
_entity_poly.entity_id
_entity_poly.type
_entity_poly.pdbx_seq_one_letter_code
_entity_poly.pdbx_strand_id
1 'polypeptide(L)'
;MAALRASRFGRWMLWSPRLASTHDLVTQNFAKLPVGVVCVADVQFKGRGRSKNVWESPPGCLMFSFTSQMEDARKLPLMQYVVCLAMTEAIKELCCAKGLSELDVKIKWPNDLYLKGLKVGGILCTSSYQPKVYNICTGIGLNVDNEEPTTCLNAALKEMNANLPTLKREDILASFFNKFEVLFEIFTNEGFQALEEQYYNSWLHSGQKVVVQDGPEAQHADSVVTIQGLTPAGYLYAIGEDGKSYELHPDGNRLEDSCAEVSWMTYSTTNLQTAKSQLFVLIDLVAFLLAYRLLHESNSAHPAAPPFSRSPSSRSSSASRQPTGPMAQDDSVVSAQWLHEHLGQPDVKVLDASWYMPVEKRDPWQEYQVAHIPGALFFDIDGIVDLTTDLPHMLPSQEAFAAAVSALDIKNHDKVIVYDGKGFFSAPRVWWMFRVYGHNKIWVLDGGLPQWRTSGFVLESSTPGDAVQKTKAANSVVERIYNGQLASDVTFQTEFQPHIFWTLEKVKHNMDAQSHQVVDARSKGRMFRVYGHNKIWVLDGGLPQWRTSGFVLESSTPGDAVQKTKAANSVVERIYNGQLASDVTFQTEFQPHIFWTLEKVKHNMDAQSHQVVDARSKGRFDGVAPEPREGVRSGHIPGTKCVPFLEMFDDAPMLLPADEIRKKFEQAGISLDRPIVVTCGSGVTACILALGLYRIGKQDIPVYDGSWTEWEALPDHDYPKVTSNGS
;
A
#
# COMPACT_ATOMS: atom_id res chain seq x y z
N MET A 1 -14.79 -5.07 -35.97
CA MET A 1 -14.69 -5.98 -34.80
C MET A 1 -14.71 -7.45 -35.21
N ALA A 2 -13.80 -7.91 -36.10
CA ALA A 2 -13.72 -9.32 -36.54
C ALA A 2 -12.40 -10.03 -36.15
N ALA A 3 -11.42 -9.32 -35.56
CA ALA A 3 -10.07 -9.85 -35.28
C ALA A 3 -9.90 -10.43 -33.87
N LEU A 4 -10.68 -9.98 -32.87
CA LEU A 4 -10.63 -10.52 -31.50
C LEU A 4 -11.54 -11.76 -31.38
N ARG A 5 -10.91 -12.91 -31.17
CA ARG A 5 -11.52 -14.23 -31.00
C ARG A 5 -11.58 -14.66 -29.53
N ALA A 6 -10.64 -14.19 -28.70
CA ALA A 6 -10.58 -14.48 -27.26
C ALA A 6 -11.93 -14.24 -26.57
N SER A 7 -12.37 -15.18 -25.74
CA SER A 7 -13.68 -15.19 -25.09
C SER A 7 -13.70 -14.41 -23.77
N ARG A 8 -12.58 -14.40 -23.05
CA ARG A 8 -12.43 -13.82 -21.71
C ARG A 8 -11.68 -12.49 -21.75
N PHE A 9 -10.57 -12.41 -22.47
CA PHE A 9 -9.68 -11.25 -22.44
C PHE A 9 -9.93 -10.26 -23.58
N GLY A 10 -9.87 -8.96 -23.28
CA GLY A 10 -9.98 -7.88 -24.27
C GLY A 10 -11.40 -7.52 -24.70
N ARG A 11 -12.43 -8.18 -24.14
CA ARG A 11 -13.85 -7.92 -24.47
C ARG A 11 -14.37 -6.59 -23.94
N TRP A 12 -13.81 -6.12 -22.83
CA TRP A 12 -14.13 -4.85 -22.20
C TRP A 12 -12.90 -3.97 -22.26
N MET A 13 -13.00 -2.86 -23.00
CA MET A 13 -11.89 -1.94 -23.22
C MET A 13 -12.20 -0.57 -22.63
N LEU A 14 -11.30 -0.09 -21.77
CA LEU A 14 -11.21 1.29 -21.34
C LEU A 14 -10.11 1.94 -22.19
N TRP A 15 -10.41 3.03 -22.89
CA TRP A 15 -9.43 3.74 -23.70
C TRP A 15 -9.33 5.20 -23.27
N SER A 16 -8.10 5.72 -23.24
CA SER A 16 -7.85 7.16 -23.10
C SER A 16 -6.73 7.60 -24.05
N PRO A 17 -6.87 8.75 -24.74
CA PRO A 17 -5.80 9.29 -25.57
C PRO A 17 -4.57 9.71 -24.73
N ARG A 18 -4.78 10.08 -23.46
CA ARG A 18 -3.69 10.40 -22.53
C ARG A 18 -4.08 9.95 -21.13
N LEU A 19 -3.19 9.23 -20.46
CA LEU A 19 -3.40 8.71 -19.12
C LEU A 19 -2.13 8.83 -18.28
N ALA A 20 -2.23 8.86 -16.96
CA ALA A 20 -1.03 8.80 -16.12
C ALA A 20 -0.36 7.42 -16.25
N SER A 21 -1.10 6.36 -15.93
CA SER A 21 -0.67 4.96 -16.02
C SER A 21 -1.91 4.05 -16.16
N THR A 22 -1.94 3.23 -17.21
CA THR A 22 -2.91 2.14 -17.42
C THR A 22 -2.80 1.11 -16.30
N HIS A 23 -1.58 0.88 -15.81
CA HIS A 23 -1.29 -0.08 -14.73
C HIS A 23 -1.87 0.41 -13.40
N ASP A 24 -1.73 1.70 -13.10
CA ASP A 24 -2.28 2.32 -11.89
C ASP A 24 -3.80 2.31 -11.96
N LEU A 25 -4.39 2.63 -13.12
CA LEU A 25 -5.85 2.59 -13.31
C LEU A 25 -6.40 1.19 -13.05
N VAL A 26 -5.77 0.16 -13.61
CA VAL A 26 -6.22 -1.23 -13.43
C VAL A 26 -6.01 -1.70 -11.99
N THR A 27 -4.84 -1.47 -11.40
CA THR A 27 -4.54 -1.91 -10.02
C THR A 27 -5.40 -1.21 -8.97
N GLN A 28 -5.65 0.10 -9.10
CA GLN A 28 -6.51 0.86 -8.18
C GLN A 28 -7.99 0.47 -8.26
N ASN A 29 -8.41 -0.11 -9.39
CA ASN A 29 -9.80 -0.49 -9.63
C ASN A 29 -10.00 -2.00 -9.72
N PHE A 30 -9.01 -2.81 -9.35
CA PHE A 30 -9.00 -4.25 -9.60
C PHE A 30 -10.24 -4.97 -9.04
N ALA A 31 -10.68 -4.59 -7.84
CA ALA A 31 -11.88 -5.15 -7.20
C ALA A 31 -13.20 -4.80 -7.92
N LYS A 32 -13.19 -3.83 -8.84
CA LYS A 32 -14.36 -3.35 -9.59
C LYS A 32 -14.32 -3.76 -11.07
N LEU A 33 -13.16 -4.12 -11.59
CA LEU A 33 -12.97 -4.53 -12.97
C LEU A 33 -13.11 -6.05 -13.10
N PRO A 34 -14.02 -6.55 -13.96
CA PRO A 34 -14.04 -7.97 -14.29
C PRO A 34 -12.69 -8.48 -14.78
N VAL A 35 -12.46 -9.79 -14.65
CA VAL A 35 -11.34 -10.47 -15.31
C VAL A 35 -11.42 -10.26 -16.81
N GLY A 36 -10.30 -9.92 -17.44
CA GLY A 36 -10.21 -9.72 -18.89
C GLY A 36 -10.50 -8.29 -19.37
N VAL A 37 -10.78 -7.35 -18.47
CA VAL A 37 -10.83 -5.92 -18.82
C VAL A 37 -9.43 -5.45 -19.22
N VAL A 38 -9.36 -4.71 -20.32
CA VAL A 38 -8.15 -4.04 -20.78
C VAL A 38 -8.29 -2.52 -20.70
N CYS A 39 -7.29 -1.85 -20.16
CA CYS A 39 -7.13 -0.41 -20.22
C CYS A 39 -6.01 -0.06 -21.21
N VAL A 40 -6.31 0.73 -22.22
CA VAL A 40 -5.39 1.15 -23.29
C VAL A 40 -5.19 2.66 -23.21
N ALA A 41 -3.96 3.12 -23.42
CA ALA A 41 -3.64 4.53 -23.58
C ALA A 41 -2.83 4.78 -24.85
N ASP A 42 -3.05 5.91 -25.53
CA ASP A 42 -2.14 6.33 -26.61
C ASP A 42 -0.84 6.90 -26.06
N VAL A 43 -0.92 7.62 -24.93
CA VAL A 43 0.23 8.22 -24.23
C VAL A 43 0.07 8.07 -22.71
N GLN A 44 1.12 7.59 -22.04
CA GLN A 44 1.28 7.57 -20.59
C GLN A 44 2.32 8.60 -20.15
N PHE A 45 2.01 9.48 -19.19
CA PHE A 45 2.98 10.46 -18.66
C PHE A 45 3.53 10.11 -17.28
N LYS A 46 3.08 9.01 -16.67
CA LYS A 46 3.60 8.42 -15.43
C LYS A 46 3.55 6.88 -15.50
N GLY A 47 3.92 6.31 -16.66
CA GLY A 47 3.94 4.86 -16.87
C GLY A 47 4.84 4.15 -15.85
N ARG A 48 4.49 2.90 -15.51
CA ARG A 48 5.24 2.09 -14.53
C ARG A 48 6.18 1.11 -15.21
N GLY A 49 7.37 0.95 -14.63
CA GLY A 49 8.31 -0.12 -14.93
C GLY A 49 8.65 -0.92 -13.67
N ARG A 50 9.54 -1.92 -13.81
CA ARG A 50 10.08 -2.65 -12.66
C ARG A 50 10.93 -1.73 -11.76
N SER A 51 11.16 -2.15 -10.52
CA SER A 51 11.95 -1.41 -9.53
C SER A 51 11.43 0.01 -9.24
N LYS A 52 10.11 0.24 -9.39
CA LYS A 52 9.42 1.53 -9.21
C LYS A 52 9.81 2.61 -10.23
N ASN A 53 10.42 2.25 -11.37
CA ASN A 53 10.74 3.19 -12.44
C ASN A 53 9.47 3.84 -13.02
N VAL A 54 9.52 5.16 -13.22
CA VAL A 54 8.44 5.94 -13.85
C VAL A 54 8.95 6.49 -15.17
N TRP A 55 8.12 6.46 -16.20
CA TRP A 55 8.50 6.88 -17.54
C TRP A 55 7.33 7.51 -18.30
N GLU A 56 7.63 8.34 -19.30
CA GLU A 56 6.67 8.89 -20.25
C GLU A 56 6.77 8.13 -21.57
N SER A 57 5.64 7.70 -22.13
CA SER A 57 5.61 6.97 -23.39
C SER A 57 5.51 7.94 -24.57
N PRO A 58 6.38 7.82 -25.58
CA PRO A 58 6.23 8.61 -26.80
C PRO A 58 4.96 8.18 -27.57
N PRO A 59 4.37 9.08 -28.39
CA PRO A 59 3.29 8.73 -29.30
C PRO A 59 3.73 7.62 -30.27
N GLY A 60 2.83 6.67 -30.59
CA GLY A 60 3.15 5.54 -31.47
C GLY A 60 3.48 4.24 -30.74
N CYS A 61 3.55 4.26 -29.40
CA CYS A 61 3.55 3.04 -28.59
C CYS A 61 2.13 2.45 -28.45
N LEU A 62 2.06 1.13 -28.29
CA LEU A 62 0.89 0.41 -27.77
C LEU A 62 1.07 0.24 -26.26
N MET A 63 0.26 0.97 -25.49
CA MET A 63 0.30 0.96 -24.02
C MET A 63 -1.00 0.41 -23.47
N PHE A 64 -0.94 -0.73 -22.77
CA PHE A 64 -2.14 -1.29 -22.16
C PHE A 64 -1.85 -2.10 -20.90
N SER A 65 -2.86 -2.19 -20.03
CA SER A 65 -2.84 -3.08 -18.86
C SER A 65 -4.14 -3.87 -18.80
N PHE A 66 -4.11 -5.12 -18.32
CA PHE A 66 -5.32 -5.93 -18.22
C PHE A 66 -5.37 -6.77 -16.94
N THR A 67 -6.59 -7.19 -16.58
CA THR A 67 -6.88 -8.00 -15.40
C THR A 67 -6.86 -9.50 -15.73
N SER A 68 -6.20 -10.28 -14.89
CA SER A 68 -6.28 -11.76 -14.85
C SER A 68 -6.30 -12.28 -13.42
N GLN A 69 -6.59 -13.57 -13.22
CA GLN A 69 -6.69 -14.18 -11.90
C GLN A 69 -6.09 -15.58 -11.88
N MET A 70 -5.47 -15.96 -10.76
CA MET A 70 -4.92 -17.30 -10.52
C MET A 70 -5.06 -17.69 -9.05
N GLU A 71 -5.14 -18.98 -8.75
CA GLU A 71 -5.19 -19.49 -7.36
C GLU A 71 -3.81 -19.94 -6.86
N ASP A 72 -2.96 -20.45 -7.75
CA ASP A 72 -1.65 -21.00 -7.40
C ASP A 72 -0.56 -19.91 -7.34
N ALA A 73 -0.14 -19.57 -6.12
CA ALA A 73 0.92 -18.59 -5.86
C ALA A 73 2.25 -18.93 -6.55
N ARG A 74 2.57 -20.22 -6.72
CA ARG A 74 3.84 -20.68 -7.30
C ARG A 74 3.97 -20.35 -8.78
N LYS A 75 2.83 -20.17 -9.45
CA LYS A 75 2.77 -19.82 -10.87
C LYS A 75 2.93 -18.30 -11.10
N LEU A 76 2.68 -17.46 -10.10
CA LEU A 76 2.69 -15.99 -10.27
C LEU A 76 3.98 -15.42 -10.87
N PRO A 77 5.20 -15.83 -10.45
CA PRO A 77 6.44 -15.30 -11.04
C PRO A 77 6.59 -15.62 -12.53
N LEU A 78 6.01 -16.73 -12.98
CA LEU A 78 6.14 -17.24 -14.35
C LEU A 78 5.16 -16.56 -15.33
N MET A 79 4.16 -15.83 -14.80
CA MET A 79 3.15 -15.13 -15.60
C MET A 79 3.76 -14.16 -16.63
N GLN A 80 4.84 -13.47 -16.26
CA GLN A 80 5.53 -12.54 -17.16
C GLN A 80 6.11 -13.24 -18.40
N TYR A 81 6.55 -14.49 -18.27
CA TYR A 81 7.10 -15.28 -19.38
C TYR A 81 6.01 -15.71 -20.36
N VAL A 82 4.84 -16.10 -19.83
CA VAL A 82 3.66 -16.42 -20.64
C VAL A 82 3.21 -15.20 -21.45
N VAL A 83 3.23 -14.01 -20.83
CA VAL A 83 2.88 -12.76 -21.50
C VAL A 83 3.91 -12.37 -22.56
N CYS A 84 5.21 -12.53 -22.28
CA CYS A 84 6.27 -12.34 -23.27
C CYS A 84 6.06 -13.24 -24.49
N LEU A 85 5.88 -14.54 -24.26
CA LEU A 85 5.68 -15.54 -25.31
C LEU A 85 4.40 -15.25 -26.12
N ALA A 86 3.31 -14.86 -25.45
CA ALA A 86 2.08 -14.49 -26.13
C ALA A 86 2.27 -13.29 -27.07
N MET A 87 3.08 -12.30 -26.67
CA MET A 87 3.35 -11.12 -27.49
C MET A 87 4.25 -11.45 -28.70
N THR A 88 5.30 -12.26 -28.52
CA THR A 88 6.18 -12.66 -29.63
C THR A 88 5.41 -13.49 -30.67
N GLU A 89 4.61 -14.46 -30.22
CA GLU A 89 3.78 -15.29 -31.10
C GLU A 89 2.67 -14.48 -31.78
N ALA A 90 2.08 -13.51 -31.09
CA ALA A 90 1.06 -12.64 -31.68
C ALA A 90 1.59 -11.75 -32.81
N ILE A 91 2.81 -11.23 -32.67
CA ILE A 91 3.47 -10.43 -33.71
C ILE A 91 3.81 -11.34 -34.90
N LYS A 92 4.34 -12.54 -34.65
CA LYS A 92 4.66 -13.54 -35.69
C LYS A 92 3.43 -13.98 -36.47
N GLU A 93 2.34 -14.36 -35.80
CA GLU A 93 1.08 -14.73 -36.45
C GLU A 93 0.51 -13.56 -37.27
N LEU A 94 0.59 -12.34 -36.75
CA LEU A 94 0.09 -11.17 -37.44
C LEU A 94 0.90 -10.83 -38.70
N CYS A 95 2.22 -10.96 -38.66
CA CYS A 95 3.07 -10.83 -39.84
C CYS A 95 2.68 -11.89 -40.89
N CYS A 96 2.59 -13.15 -40.50
CA CYS A 96 2.20 -14.25 -41.38
C CYS A 96 0.82 -14.01 -42.02
N ALA A 97 -0.18 -13.65 -41.22
CA ALA A 97 -1.55 -13.40 -41.68
C ALA A 97 -1.65 -12.23 -42.67
N LYS A 98 -0.73 -11.27 -42.61
CA LYS A 98 -0.65 -10.12 -43.52
C LYS A 98 0.33 -10.33 -44.68
N GLY A 99 0.96 -11.50 -44.79
CA GLY A 99 1.97 -11.78 -45.81
C GLY A 99 3.25 -10.93 -45.66
N LEU A 100 3.55 -10.50 -44.43
CA LEU A 100 4.72 -9.70 -44.09
C LEU A 100 5.93 -10.58 -43.77
N SER A 101 7.13 -10.03 -43.94
CA SER A 101 8.35 -10.64 -43.42
C SER A 101 8.24 -10.87 -41.91
N GLU A 102 8.75 -12.00 -41.44
CA GLU A 102 8.75 -12.34 -40.03
C GLU A 102 9.63 -11.37 -39.24
N LEU A 103 9.05 -10.72 -38.23
CA LEU A 103 9.81 -9.93 -37.25
C LEU A 103 10.28 -10.86 -36.13
N ASP A 104 11.58 -11.05 -36.01
CA ASP A 104 12.19 -11.87 -34.96
C ASP A 104 12.27 -11.08 -33.64
N VAL A 105 11.12 -10.86 -33.00
CA VAL A 105 11.04 -10.27 -31.66
C VAL A 105 11.43 -11.34 -30.64
N LYS A 106 12.53 -11.09 -29.93
CA LYS A 106 13.09 -12.00 -28.92
C LYS A 106 12.81 -11.51 -27.50
N ILE A 107 12.81 -12.45 -26.56
CA ILE A 107 12.61 -12.22 -25.14
C ILE A 107 13.97 -12.09 -24.45
N LYS A 108 14.21 -10.93 -23.83
CA LYS A 108 15.32 -10.76 -22.90
C LYS A 108 14.77 -10.91 -21.48
N TRP A 109 15.28 -11.91 -20.77
CA TRP A 109 14.90 -12.19 -19.39
C TRP A 109 15.16 -10.97 -18.50
N PRO A 110 14.25 -10.64 -17.57
CA PRO A 110 13.04 -11.42 -17.25
C PRO A 110 11.80 -11.13 -18.10
N ASN A 111 11.72 -10.00 -18.79
CA ASN A 111 10.41 -9.47 -19.19
C ASN A 111 10.47 -8.39 -20.30
N ASP A 112 11.61 -8.26 -20.97
CA ASP A 112 11.79 -7.26 -22.02
C ASP A 112 11.72 -7.90 -23.40
N LEU A 113 11.18 -7.15 -24.37
CA LEU A 113 11.08 -7.57 -25.76
C LEU A 113 12.12 -6.81 -26.59
N TYR A 114 12.87 -7.56 -27.38
CA TYR A 114 14.01 -7.08 -28.15
C TYR A 114 13.83 -7.38 -29.63
N LEU A 115 14.26 -6.46 -30.48
CA LEU A 115 14.30 -6.62 -31.93
C LEU A 115 15.64 -6.08 -32.43
N LYS A 116 16.42 -6.90 -33.15
CA LYS A 116 17.76 -6.55 -33.62
C LYS A 116 18.70 -6.02 -32.50
N GLY A 117 18.65 -6.62 -31.31
CA GLY A 117 19.46 -6.21 -30.16
C GLY A 117 18.98 -4.95 -29.43
N LEU A 118 17.92 -4.29 -29.90
CA LEU A 118 17.34 -3.10 -29.25
C LEU A 118 16.03 -3.44 -28.54
N LYS A 119 15.82 -2.83 -27.37
CA LYS A 119 14.58 -2.98 -26.61
C LYS A 119 13.43 -2.27 -27.32
N VAL A 120 12.39 -3.03 -27.65
CA VAL A 120 11.16 -2.53 -28.28
C VAL A 120 9.94 -2.63 -27.37
N GLY A 121 10.03 -3.34 -26.24
CA GLY A 121 8.92 -3.41 -25.29
C GLY A 121 9.30 -3.98 -23.93
N GLY A 122 8.36 -3.92 -23.00
CA GLY A 122 8.52 -4.45 -21.65
C GLY A 122 7.20 -4.76 -20.99
N ILE A 123 7.22 -5.73 -20.08
CA ILE A 123 6.05 -6.26 -19.40
C ILE A 123 6.17 -6.06 -17.90
N LEU A 124 5.09 -5.67 -17.22
CA LEU A 124 5.03 -5.52 -15.78
C LEU A 124 3.87 -6.34 -15.23
N CYS A 125 4.16 -7.36 -14.43
CA CYS A 125 3.14 -8.10 -13.69
C CYS A 125 3.17 -7.69 -12.21
N THR A 126 2.02 -7.30 -11.68
CA THR A 126 1.82 -7.10 -10.23
C THR A 126 0.60 -7.87 -9.79
N SER A 127 0.66 -8.49 -8.62
CA SER A 127 -0.47 -9.23 -8.06
C SER A 127 -0.90 -8.64 -6.72
N SER A 128 -2.19 -8.79 -6.42
CA SER A 128 -2.75 -8.57 -5.10
C SER A 128 -3.53 -9.82 -4.69
N TYR A 129 -3.51 -10.16 -3.42
CA TYR A 129 -4.23 -11.33 -2.91
C TYR A 129 -5.61 -10.93 -2.39
N GLN A 130 -6.63 -11.65 -2.80
CA GLN A 130 -7.95 -11.69 -2.16
C GLN A 130 -8.22 -13.14 -1.73
N PRO A 131 -9.06 -13.40 -0.72
CA PRO A 131 -9.20 -14.75 -0.17
C PRO A 131 -9.40 -15.81 -1.27
N LYS A 132 -8.42 -16.71 -1.40
CA LYS A 132 -8.29 -17.81 -2.37
C LYS A 132 -7.88 -17.48 -3.81
N VAL A 133 -7.77 -16.21 -4.21
CA VAL A 133 -7.42 -15.82 -5.59
C VAL A 133 -6.42 -14.65 -5.61
N TYR A 134 -5.40 -14.78 -6.46
CA TYR A 134 -4.49 -13.72 -6.82
C TYR A 134 -5.02 -12.96 -8.03
N ASN A 135 -5.27 -11.68 -7.81
CA ASN A 135 -5.64 -10.68 -8.80
C ASN A 135 -4.38 -10.13 -9.46
N ILE A 136 -4.20 -10.36 -10.75
CA ILE A 136 -2.97 -10.01 -11.49
C ILE A 136 -3.27 -8.88 -12.47
N CYS A 137 -2.57 -7.76 -12.33
CA CYS A 137 -2.50 -6.70 -13.33
C CYS A 137 -1.23 -6.88 -14.15
N THR A 138 -1.42 -7.04 -15.46
CA THR A 138 -0.33 -7.15 -16.43
C THR A 138 -0.34 -5.92 -17.32
N GLY A 139 0.68 -5.08 -17.21
CA GLY A 139 0.95 -3.94 -18.09
C GLY A 139 1.96 -4.29 -19.18
N ILE A 140 1.69 -3.84 -20.41
CA ILE A 140 2.58 -3.97 -21.56
C ILE A 140 2.78 -2.61 -22.21
N GLY A 141 4.05 -2.30 -22.49
CA GLY A 141 4.45 -1.24 -23.40
C GLY A 141 5.20 -1.82 -24.59
N LEU A 142 4.78 -1.46 -25.80
CA LEU A 142 5.39 -1.91 -27.05
C LEU A 142 5.55 -0.75 -28.01
N ASN A 143 6.75 -0.55 -28.55
CA ASN A 143 7.06 0.48 -29.51
C ASN A 143 6.69 0.04 -30.93
N VAL A 144 5.55 0.53 -31.43
CA VAL A 144 5.00 0.12 -32.74
C VAL A 144 5.44 1.07 -33.85
N ASP A 145 5.37 2.38 -33.61
CA ASP A 145 5.54 3.42 -34.64
C ASP A 145 6.54 4.55 -34.29
N ASN A 146 7.21 4.51 -33.13
CA ASN A 146 8.08 5.59 -32.70
C ASN A 146 9.58 5.27 -32.92
N GLU A 147 10.22 5.91 -33.89
CA GLU A 147 11.59 5.56 -34.33
C GLU A 147 12.72 6.16 -33.45
N GLU A 148 12.40 7.09 -32.54
CA GLU A 148 13.38 7.83 -31.72
C GLU A 148 13.04 7.77 -30.21
N PRO A 149 13.99 7.48 -29.31
CA PRO A 149 15.44 7.31 -29.53
C PRO A 149 15.85 5.86 -29.87
N THR A 150 14.89 4.96 -30.06
CA THR A 150 15.12 3.52 -30.31
C THR A 150 14.21 3.02 -31.43
N THR A 151 14.56 1.91 -32.07
CA THR A 151 13.75 1.29 -33.14
C THR A 151 12.32 0.90 -32.71
N CYS A 152 11.44 0.72 -33.70
CA CYS A 152 10.06 0.26 -33.55
C CYS A 152 9.72 -0.84 -34.56
N LEU A 153 8.61 -1.55 -34.34
CA LEU A 153 8.21 -2.67 -35.20
C LEU A 153 8.03 -2.26 -36.68
N ASN A 154 7.35 -1.14 -36.92
CA ASN A 154 7.06 -0.71 -38.28
C ASN A 154 8.28 -0.14 -39.01
N ALA A 155 9.26 0.44 -38.30
CA ALA A 155 10.54 0.80 -38.90
C ALA A 155 11.30 -0.43 -39.37
N ALA A 156 11.38 -1.47 -38.52
CA ALA A 156 12.05 -2.72 -38.88
C ALA A 156 11.39 -3.42 -40.09
N LEU A 157 10.06 -3.35 -40.25
CA LEU A 157 9.36 -3.85 -41.44
C LEU A 157 9.68 -3.03 -42.70
N LYS A 158 9.68 -1.71 -42.59
CA LYS A 158 10.00 -0.81 -43.72
C LYS A 158 11.43 -1.00 -44.20
N GLU A 159 12.38 -1.24 -43.29
CA GLU A 159 13.76 -1.57 -43.63
C GLU A 159 13.88 -2.84 -44.47
N MET A 160 13.01 -3.84 -44.25
CA MET A 160 12.99 -5.06 -45.04
C MET A 160 12.34 -4.83 -46.42
N ASN A 161 11.25 -4.07 -46.47
CA ASN A 161 10.61 -3.64 -47.72
C ASN A 161 9.67 -2.45 -47.46
N ALA A 162 10.00 -1.30 -48.05
CA ALA A 162 9.28 -0.03 -47.85
C ALA A 162 7.81 -0.03 -48.32
N ASN A 163 7.41 -1.01 -49.14
CA ASN A 163 6.04 -1.13 -49.65
C ASN A 163 5.15 -2.05 -48.79
N LEU A 164 5.67 -2.62 -47.69
CA LEU A 164 4.88 -3.48 -46.81
C LEU A 164 3.85 -2.69 -46.00
N PRO A 165 2.64 -3.25 -45.77
CA PRO A 165 1.67 -2.62 -44.88
C PRO A 165 2.18 -2.58 -43.44
N THR A 166 1.84 -1.52 -42.73
CA THR A 166 2.22 -1.35 -41.31
C THR A 166 1.34 -2.21 -40.39
N LEU A 167 1.93 -2.65 -39.28
CA LEU A 167 1.21 -3.25 -38.18
C LEU A 167 0.43 -2.16 -37.43
N LYS A 168 -0.86 -2.38 -37.25
CA LYS A 168 -1.73 -1.50 -36.46
C LYS A 168 -1.75 -1.94 -35.00
N ARG A 169 -1.80 -0.97 -34.08
CA ARG A 169 -1.83 -1.21 -32.63
C ARG A 169 -3.02 -2.08 -32.22
N GLU A 170 -4.18 -1.89 -32.87
CA GLU A 170 -5.40 -2.64 -32.62
C GLU A 170 -5.31 -4.09 -33.10
N ASP A 171 -4.63 -4.32 -34.24
CA ASP A 171 -4.40 -5.65 -34.78
C ASP A 171 -3.45 -6.45 -33.88
N ILE A 172 -2.39 -5.81 -33.38
CA ILE A 172 -1.45 -6.40 -32.40
C ILE A 172 -2.20 -6.74 -31.10
N LEU A 173 -3.01 -5.82 -30.58
CA LEU A 173 -3.78 -6.04 -29.34
C LEU A 173 -4.76 -7.21 -29.46
N ALA A 174 -5.46 -7.31 -30.59
CA ALA A 174 -6.38 -8.42 -30.85
C ALA A 174 -5.63 -9.75 -31.02
N SER A 175 -4.53 -9.76 -31.77
CA SER A 175 -3.67 -10.94 -31.94
C SER A 175 -3.10 -11.41 -30.60
N PHE A 176 -2.64 -10.47 -29.76
CA PHE A 176 -2.13 -10.74 -28.41
C PHE A 176 -3.16 -11.45 -27.56
N PHE A 177 -4.38 -10.94 -27.41
CA PHE A 177 -5.37 -11.59 -26.56
C PHE A 177 -5.81 -12.96 -27.09
N ASN A 178 -5.85 -13.14 -28.43
CA ASN A 178 -6.11 -14.46 -29.02
C ASN A 178 -5.04 -15.48 -28.62
N LYS A 179 -3.77 -15.08 -28.62
CA LYS A 179 -2.67 -15.97 -28.23
C LYS A 179 -2.57 -16.15 -26.72
N PHE A 180 -2.69 -15.06 -25.98
CA PHE A 180 -2.60 -15.05 -24.54
C PHE A 180 -3.65 -15.94 -23.89
N GLU A 181 -4.90 -15.94 -24.35
CA GLU A 181 -5.95 -16.81 -23.78
C GLU A 181 -5.58 -18.30 -23.88
N VAL A 182 -5.08 -18.74 -25.04
CA VAL A 182 -4.65 -20.13 -25.26
C VAL A 182 -3.46 -20.50 -24.38
N LEU A 183 -2.41 -19.67 -24.36
CA LEU A 183 -1.21 -19.94 -23.57
C LEU A 183 -1.48 -19.86 -22.07
N PHE A 184 -2.36 -18.95 -21.64
CA PHE A 184 -2.77 -18.81 -20.25
C PHE A 184 -3.55 -20.05 -19.76
N GLU A 185 -4.38 -20.65 -20.60
CA GLU A 185 -5.08 -21.91 -20.28
C GLU A 185 -4.10 -23.09 -20.15
N ILE A 186 -3.18 -23.26 -21.11
CA ILE A 186 -2.12 -24.29 -21.03
C ILE A 186 -1.31 -24.10 -19.74
N PHE A 187 -0.86 -22.88 -19.47
CA PHE A 187 -0.09 -22.56 -18.26
C PHE A 187 -0.85 -22.84 -16.96
N THR A 188 -2.13 -22.47 -16.92
CA THR A 188 -2.98 -22.67 -15.73
C THR A 188 -3.22 -24.15 -15.47
N ASN A 189 -3.42 -24.96 -16.51
CA ASN A 189 -3.75 -26.38 -16.39
C ASN A 189 -2.51 -27.29 -16.28
N GLU A 190 -1.51 -27.07 -17.11
CA GLU A 190 -0.35 -27.97 -17.29
C GLU A 190 0.94 -27.40 -16.66
N GLY A 191 0.99 -26.10 -16.37
CA GLY A 191 2.18 -25.43 -15.83
C GLY A 191 3.11 -24.87 -16.91
N PHE A 192 4.20 -24.23 -16.50
CA PHE A 192 5.11 -23.54 -17.44
C PHE A 192 5.96 -24.50 -18.28
N GLN A 193 6.21 -25.72 -17.79
CA GLN A 193 6.98 -26.74 -18.50
C GLN A 193 6.40 -27.06 -19.89
N ALA A 194 5.09 -26.99 -20.05
CA ALA A 194 4.41 -27.18 -21.34
C ALA A 194 4.72 -26.05 -22.36
N LEU A 195 5.20 -24.90 -21.89
CA LEU A 195 5.51 -23.72 -22.70
C LEU A 195 7.02 -23.44 -22.80
N GLU A 196 7.84 -24.19 -22.06
CA GLU A 196 9.25 -23.90 -21.83
C GLU A 196 10.09 -23.96 -23.11
N GLU A 197 9.87 -24.99 -23.95
CA GLU A 197 10.55 -25.12 -25.24
C GLU A 197 10.23 -23.94 -26.17
N GLN A 198 8.95 -23.55 -26.27
CA GLN A 198 8.54 -22.40 -27.08
C GLN A 198 9.15 -21.10 -26.55
N TYR A 199 9.17 -20.93 -25.22
CA TYR A 199 9.79 -19.79 -24.58
C TYR A 199 11.30 -19.69 -24.88
N TYR A 200 12.05 -20.79 -24.77
CA TYR A 200 13.49 -20.80 -25.08
C TYR A 200 13.80 -20.65 -26.56
N ASN A 201 12.91 -21.05 -27.46
CA ASN A 201 13.06 -20.74 -28.89
C ASN A 201 12.90 -19.23 -29.20
N SER A 202 12.25 -18.51 -28.29
CA SER A 202 11.97 -17.08 -28.42
C SER A 202 12.88 -16.18 -27.56
N TRP A 203 13.71 -16.71 -26.65
CA TRP A 203 14.57 -15.87 -25.79
C TRP A 203 16.00 -15.63 -26.35
N LEU A 204 16.77 -14.76 -25.71
CA LEU A 204 18.14 -14.40 -26.12
C LEU A 204 19.26 -15.15 -25.39
N HIS A 205 18.96 -15.99 -24.39
CA HIS A 205 19.95 -16.43 -23.40
C HIS A 205 20.50 -17.85 -23.58
N SER A 206 20.03 -18.60 -24.59
CA SER A 206 20.49 -19.98 -24.83
C SER A 206 22.01 -20.04 -24.99
N GLY A 207 22.69 -20.75 -24.06
CA GLY A 207 24.14 -20.95 -24.12
C GLY A 207 24.98 -19.68 -23.85
N GLN A 208 24.36 -18.61 -23.34
CA GLN A 208 25.08 -17.38 -23.03
C GLN A 208 26.05 -17.60 -21.86
N LYS A 209 27.32 -17.23 -22.03
CA LYS A 209 28.29 -17.18 -20.93
C LYS A 209 28.18 -15.84 -20.21
N VAL A 210 28.09 -15.87 -18.88
CA VAL A 210 28.04 -14.69 -18.01
C VAL A 210 29.05 -14.84 -16.87
N VAL A 211 29.55 -13.73 -16.35
CA VAL A 211 30.47 -13.71 -15.22
C VAL A 211 29.68 -13.45 -13.95
N VAL A 212 29.90 -14.26 -12.92
CA VAL A 212 29.30 -14.10 -11.59
C VAL A 212 30.39 -13.66 -10.62
N GLN A 213 30.14 -12.58 -9.90
CA GLN A 213 31.01 -12.05 -8.85
C GLN A 213 30.31 -12.15 -7.51
N ASP A 214 30.94 -12.79 -6.53
CA ASP A 214 30.44 -12.78 -5.16
C ASP A 214 30.50 -11.33 -4.62
N GLY A 215 29.51 -10.92 -3.81
CA GLY A 215 29.37 -9.54 -3.33
C GLY A 215 30.64 -8.98 -2.63
N PRO A 216 30.67 -7.68 -2.29
CA PRO A 216 31.89 -6.95 -1.89
C PRO A 216 32.67 -7.47 -0.67
N GLU A 217 32.19 -8.52 0.00
CA GLU A 217 32.85 -9.18 1.14
C GLU A 217 33.51 -10.54 0.79
N ALA A 218 33.40 -11.04 -0.44
CA ALA A 218 33.90 -12.37 -0.80
C ALA A 218 35.24 -12.33 -1.56
N GLN A 219 36.24 -13.02 -1.05
CA GLN A 219 37.59 -13.13 -1.63
C GLN A 219 37.72 -14.14 -2.79
N HIS A 220 36.63 -14.51 -3.46
CA HIS A 220 36.66 -15.53 -4.52
C HIS A 220 36.69 -14.91 -5.93
N ALA A 221 37.44 -15.57 -6.82
CA ALA A 221 37.62 -15.15 -8.21
C ALA A 221 36.31 -15.26 -9.02
N ASP A 222 36.12 -14.30 -9.93
CA ASP A 222 35.08 -14.26 -10.97
C ASP A 222 34.85 -15.64 -11.60
N SER A 223 33.63 -16.16 -11.49
CA SER A 223 33.26 -17.45 -12.05
C SER A 223 32.46 -17.27 -13.33
N VAL A 224 32.95 -17.82 -14.44
CA VAL A 224 32.21 -17.85 -15.72
C VAL A 224 31.21 -18.99 -15.69
N VAL A 225 29.94 -18.67 -15.90
CA VAL A 225 28.83 -19.64 -15.93
C VAL A 225 28.08 -19.55 -17.26
N THR A 226 27.55 -20.67 -17.73
CA THR A 226 26.77 -20.75 -18.98
C THR A 226 25.30 -20.91 -18.64
N ILE A 227 24.45 -20.02 -19.13
CA ILE A 227 22.99 -20.09 -18.95
C ILE A 227 22.45 -21.35 -19.64
N GLN A 228 21.67 -22.12 -18.89
CA GLN A 228 21.06 -23.38 -19.32
C GLN A 228 19.53 -23.31 -19.41
N GLY A 229 18.90 -22.37 -18.71
CA GLY A 229 17.44 -22.26 -18.67
C GLY A 229 16.94 -21.45 -17.49
N LEU A 230 15.77 -21.81 -16.98
CA LEU A 230 15.13 -21.27 -15.80
C LEU A 230 15.03 -22.33 -14.71
N THR A 231 15.09 -21.89 -13.45
CA THR A 231 14.73 -22.73 -12.30
C THR A 231 13.21 -22.82 -12.17
N PRO A 232 12.67 -23.77 -11.37
CA PRO A 232 11.22 -23.86 -11.14
C PRO A 232 10.60 -22.57 -10.57
N ALA A 233 11.40 -21.72 -9.92
CA ALA A 233 10.97 -20.41 -9.40
C ALA A 233 11.03 -19.28 -10.44
N GLY A 234 11.58 -19.53 -11.63
CA GLY A 234 11.72 -18.56 -12.73
C GLY A 234 13.04 -17.78 -12.74
N TYR A 235 14.01 -18.14 -11.91
CA TYR A 235 15.34 -17.51 -11.94
C TYR A 235 16.22 -18.12 -13.03
N LEU A 236 17.27 -17.43 -13.46
CA LEU A 236 18.19 -17.99 -14.46
C LEU A 236 18.96 -19.17 -13.86
N TYR A 237 18.92 -20.31 -14.53
CA TYR A 237 19.70 -21.48 -14.20
C TYR A 237 20.97 -21.49 -15.06
N ALA A 238 22.13 -21.59 -14.43
CA ALA A 238 23.43 -21.61 -15.11
C ALA A 238 24.36 -22.69 -14.56
N ILE A 239 25.32 -23.13 -15.37
CA ILE A 239 26.34 -24.12 -15.00
C ILE A 239 27.73 -23.51 -15.20
N GLY A 240 28.55 -23.54 -14.15
CA GLY A 240 29.95 -23.10 -14.17
C GLY A 240 30.85 -24.06 -14.95
N GLU A 241 32.03 -23.59 -15.37
CA GLU A 241 33.03 -24.47 -16.02
C GLU A 241 33.52 -25.60 -15.10
N ASP A 242 33.35 -25.46 -13.79
CA ASP A 242 33.60 -26.48 -12.77
C ASP A 242 32.44 -27.49 -12.59
N GLY A 243 31.36 -27.36 -13.38
CA GLY A 243 30.17 -28.20 -13.33
C GLY A 243 29.19 -27.87 -12.21
N LYS A 244 29.42 -26.81 -11.42
CA LYS A 244 28.48 -26.39 -10.38
C LYS A 244 27.27 -25.68 -10.98
N SER A 245 26.12 -25.86 -10.34
CA SER A 245 24.86 -25.19 -10.69
C SER A 245 24.70 -23.86 -9.96
N TYR A 246 24.19 -22.85 -10.65
CA TYR A 246 23.95 -21.50 -10.16
C TYR A 246 22.51 -21.09 -10.46
N GLU A 247 21.83 -20.52 -9.46
CA GLU A 247 20.56 -19.80 -9.62
C GLU A 247 20.87 -18.30 -9.55
N LEU A 248 20.59 -17.55 -10.62
CA LEU A 248 20.92 -16.13 -10.72
C LEU A 248 19.66 -15.27 -10.57
N HIS A 249 19.73 -14.31 -9.66
CA HIS A 249 18.64 -13.37 -9.36
C HIS A 249 18.83 -12.03 -10.10
N PRO A 250 17.73 -11.35 -10.47
CA PRO A 250 17.82 -10.04 -11.10
C PRO A 250 18.19 -8.99 -10.06
N ASP A 251 19.39 -8.39 -10.16
CA ASP A 251 19.90 -7.36 -9.25
C ASP A 251 19.49 -5.92 -9.64
N GLY A 252 18.71 -5.78 -10.71
CA GLY A 252 18.26 -4.48 -11.22
C GLY A 252 19.26 -3.76 -12.11
N ASN A 253 20.42 -4.35 -12.40
CA ASN A 253 21.39 -3.86 -13.38
C ASN A 253 21.32 -4.66 -14.69
N ARG A 254 21.63 -3.98 -15.80
CA ARG A 254 21.37 -4.44 -17.17
C ARG A 254 22.40 -5.48 -17.63
N LEU A 255 21.94 -6.55 -18.27
CA LEU A 255 22.75 -7.35 -19.21
C LEU A 255 22.91 -6.53 -20.51
N GLU A 256 23.91 -5.66 -20.64
CA GLU A 256 24.13 -4.93 -21.91
C GLU A 256 24.98 -5.76 -22.89
N ASP A 257 24.58 -5.73 -24.16
CA ASP A 257 25.32 -6.31 -25.28
C ASP A 257 26.52 -5.42 -25.63
N SER A 258 27.72 -5.82 -25.23
CA SER A 258 28.93 -5.57 -26.01
C SER A 258 30.06 -6.50 -25.57
N CYS A 259 30.82 -7.00 -26.54
CA CYS A 259 32.16 -7.53 -26.32
C CYS A 259 32.93 -6.72 -25.26
N ALA A 260 33.57 -7.45 -24.35
CA ALA A 260 34.49 -6.98 -23.30
C ALA A 260 33.87 -6.28 -22.09
N GLU A 261 34.04 -6.97 -20.95
CA GLU A 261 34.29 -6.45 -19.60
C GLU A 261 33.12 -5.92 -18.75
N VAL A 262 32.73 -6.80 -17.81
CA VAL A 262 32.18 -6.60 -16.46
C VAL A 262 30.70 -6.23 -16.32
N SER A 263 29.91 -7.18 -15.80
CA SER A 263 28.57 -6.95 -15.25
C SER A 263 28.38 -7.71 -13.93
N TRP A 264 27.85 -7.02 -12.93
CA TRP A 264 27.65 -7.48 -11.55
C TRP A 264 26.38 -8.36 -11.41
N MET A 265 26.43 -9.44 -10.62
CA MET A 265 25.27 -10.20 -10.15
C MET A 265 25.62 -10.90 -8.83
N THR A 266 24.74 -10.85 -7.82
CA THR A 266 24.95 -11.48 -6.50
C THR A 266 24.50 -12.94 -6.48
N TYR A 267 25.23 -13.79 -5.76
CA TYR A 267 25.05 -15.24 -5.66
C TYR A 267 24.64 -15.71 -4.24
N SER A 268 24.04 -16.90 -4.13
CA SER A 268 23.80 -17.62 -2.88
C SER A 268 24.17 -19.12 -3.03
N THR A 269 25.26 -19.55 -2.41
CA THR A 269 25.66 -20.97 -2.29
C THR A 269 24.71 -21.69 -1.34
N THR A 270 24.02 -22.71 -1.82
CA THR A 270 23.34 -23.66 -0.95
C THR A 270 24.38 -24.56 -0.27
N ASN A 271 24.64 -24.33 1.02
CA ASN A 271 24.96 -25.40 1.97
C ASN A 271 24.68 -25.00 3.43
N LEU A 272 23.71 -25.70 4.03
CA LEU A 272 23.54 -26.00 5.47
C LEU A 272 23.53 -24.90 6.54
N GLN A 273 23.35 -23.63 6.20
CA GLN A 273 22.94 -22.59 7.17
C GLN A 273 21.54 -21.98 6.91
N THR A 274 20.94 -22.30 5.77
CA THR A 274 19.57 -21.87 5.39
C THR A 274 18.48 -22.88 5.78
N ALA A 275 18.75 -23.75 6.76
CA ALA A 275 17.77 -24.68 7.34
C ALA A 275 17.14 -24.15 8.65
N LYS A 276 17.09 -22.83 8.85
CA LYS A 276 16.40 -22.21 10.01
C LYS A 276 15.10 -21.47 9.64
N SER A 277 14.86 -21.19 8.37
CA SER A 277 13.67 -20.44 7.91
C SER A 277 12.58 -21.29 7.26
N GLN A 278 12.83 -22.59 7.01
CA GLN A 278 11.79 -23.54 6.56
C GLN A 278 11.32 -24.53 7.64
N LEU A 279 11.95 -24.53 8.82
CA LEU A 279 11.55 -25.43 9.91
C LEU A 279 10.28 -24.97 10.66
N PHE A 280 9.94 -23.67 10.60
CA PHE A 280 8.73 -23.15 11.26
C PHE A 280 7.44 -23.59 10.56
N VAL A 281 7.44 -23.67 9.22
CA VAL A 281 6.24 -24.08 8.46
C VAL A 281 5.97 -25.59 8.60
N LEU A 282 7.01 -26.42 8.71
CA LEU A 282 6.83 -27.86 8.89
C LEU A 282 6.47 -28.24 10.34
N ILE A 283 6.97 -27.50 11.34
CA ILE A 283 6.61 -27.70 12.75
C ILE A 283 5.14 -27.30 12.98
N ASP A 284 4.65 -26.22 12.36
CA ASP A 284 3.24 -25.83 12.45
C ASP A 284 2.32 -26.79 11.69
N LEU A 285 2.74 -27.33 10.54
CA LEU A 285 1.95 -28.31 9.80
C LEU A 285 1.87 -29.67 10.54
N VAL A 286 2.98 -30.10 11.17
CA VAL A 286 3.02 -31.34 11.96
C VAL A 286 2.30 -31.16 13.29
N ALA A 287 2.39 -30.00 13.94
CA ALA A 287 1.61 -29.68 15.14
C ALA A 287 0.10 -29.55 14.84
N PHE A 288 -0.27 -28.97 13.70
CA PHE A 288 -1.65 -28.90 13.24
C PHE A 288 -2.20 -30.27 12.87
N LEU A 289 -1.43 -31.13 12.19
CA LEU A 289 -1.83 -32.49 11.86
C LEU A 289 -1.90 -33.41 13.10
N LEU A 290 -1.03 -33.21 14.11
CA LEU A 290 -1.12 -33.90 15.41
C LEU A 290 -2.30 -33.41 16.25
N ALA A 291 -2.58 -32.11 16.27
CA ALA A 291 -3.75 -31.53 16.95
C ALA A 291 -5.06 -31.96 16.27
N TYR A 292 -5.09 -32.02 14.92
CA TYR A 292 -6.24 -32.48 14.16
C TYR A 292 -6.52 -33.97 14.37
N ARG A 293 -5.48 -34.81 14.48
CA ARG A 293 -5.62 -36.25 14.78
C ARG A 293 -6.07 -36.50 16.23
N LEU A 294 -5.56 -35.72 17.19
CA LEU A 294 -5.95 -35.81 18.59
C LEU A 294 -7.38 -35.28 18.86
N LEU A 295 -7.88 -34.33 18.06
CA LEU A 295 -9.25 -33.83 18.15
C LEU A 295 -10.29 -34.73 17.45
N HIS A 296 -9.88 -35.56 16.48
CA HIS A 296 -10.79 -36.44 15.74
C HIS A 296 -10.87 -37.88 16.30
N GLU A 297 -9.91 -38.32 17.12
CA GLU A 297 -9.99 -39.63 17.79
C GLU A 297 -10.81 -39.61 19.10
N SER A 298 -11.24 -38.44 19.59
CA SER A 298 -12.01 -38.32 20.85
C SER A 298 -13.54 -38.29 20.70
N ASN A 299 -14.09 -38.58 19.51
CA ASN A 299 -15.54 -38.64 19.28
C ASN A 299 -16.02 -40.03 18.86
N SER A 300 -15.77 -41.04 19.70
CA SER A 300 -16.57 -42.28 19.71
C SER A 300 -16.42 -43.04 21.03
N ALA A 301 -17.32 -42.77 21.99
CA ALA A 301 -17.91 -43.75 22.93
C ALA A 301 -18.45 -43.06 24.21
N HIS A 302 -19.76 -43.11 24.42
CA HIS A 302 -20.36 -43.25 25.76
C HIS A 302 -20.11 -44.70 26.25
N PRO A 303 -20.06 -45.04 27.57
CA PRO A 303 -21.02 -44.61 28.61
C PRO A 303 -20.52 -44.52 30.10
N ALA A 304 -21.45 -44.08 30.95
CA ALA A 304 -21.67 -44.40 32.39
C ALA A 304 -20.77 -43.82 33.53
N ALA A 305 -21.43 -43.19 34.51
CA ALA A 305 -20.98 -42.85 35.88
C ALA A 305 -21.00 -44.10 36.81
N PRO A 306 -20.34 -44.19 38.01
CA PRO A 306 -20.35 -43.25 39.18
C PRO A 306 -19.02 -43.27 40.04
N PRO A 307 -18.99 -43.02 41.38
CA PRO A 307 -19.08 -41.74 42.10
C PRO A 307 -17.85 -41.36 42.99
N PHE A 308 -17.81 -40.08 43.40
CA PHE A 308 -17.17 -39.47 44.59
C PHE A 308 -15.95 -40.12 45.30
N SER A 309 -14.83 -39.36 45.40
CA SER A 309 -14.09 -39.19 46.67
C SER A 309 -13.19 -37.94 46.65
N ARG A 310 -12.94 -37.36 47.83
CA ARG A 310 -12.32 -36.06 48.10
C ARG A 310 -10.79 -36.12 48.26
N SER A 311 -10.17 -34.94 48.01
CA SER A 311 -8.97 -34.37 48.67
C SER A 311 -7.59 -34.57 47.97
N PRO A 312 -6.54 -33.77 48.32
CA PRO A 312 -6.13 -32.64 47.47
C PRO A 312 -4.62 -32.63 47.14
N SER A 313 -4.22 -31.60 46.37
CA SER A 313 -2.91 -30.91 46.38
C SER A 313 -1.95 -31.07 45.20
N SER A 314 -1.60 -29.88 44.68
CA SER A 314 -0.36 -29.49 43.99
C SER A 314 -0.09 -30.02 42.58
N ARG A 315 -0.28 -29.14 41.58
CA ARG A 315 0.83 -28.64 40.73
C ARG A 315 0.35 -27.50 39.83
N SER A 316 1.26 -26.55 39.66
CA SER A 316 1.13 -25.27 38.98
C SER A 316 0.77 -25.41 37.50
N SER A 317 -0.35 -24.79 37.10
CA SER A 317 -0.64 -24.46 35.71
C SER A 317 -0.31 -22.98 35.47
N SER A 318 0.62 -22.71 34.55
CA SER A 318 0.83 -21.41 33.93
C SER A 318 -0.46 -20.98 33.23
N ALA A 319 -1.21 -20.09 33.87
CA ALA A 319 -2.43 -19.52 33.30
C ALA A 319 -2.09 -18.61 32.11
N SER A 320 -2.73 -18.89 30.99
CA SER A 320 -2.91 -17.99 29.85
C SER A 320 -3.46 -16.66 30.35
N ARG A 321 -2.68 -15.58 30.26
CA ARG A 321 -3.12 -14.23 30.58
C ARG A 321 -3.86 -13.64 29.37
N GLN A 322 -5.18 -13.64 29.44
CA GLN A 322 -6.01 -12.66 28.73
C GLN A 322 -6.55 -11.68 29.77
N PRO A 323 -6.29 -10.37 29.68
CA PRO A 323 -6.96 -9.40 30.51
C PRO A 323 -8.34 -9.09 29.90
N THR A 324 -9.36 -9.80 30.37
CA THR A 324 -10.76 -9.37 30.29
C THR A 324 -11.02 -8.44 31.47
N GLY A 325 -10.69 -7.16 31.35
CA GLY A 325 -10.91 -6.16 32.40
C GLY A 325 -11.42 -4.82 31.83
N PRO A 326 -12.25 -4.08 32.60
CA PRO A 326 -12.66 -2.72 32.24
C PRO A 326 -11.43 -1.80 32.17
N MET A 327 -11.51 -0.69 31.41
CA MET A 327 -10.45 0.33 31.33
C MET A 327 -9.78 0.51 32.69
N ALA A 328 -8.50 0.15 32.80
CA ALA A 328 -7.68 0.80 33.82
C ALA A 328 -7.66 2.26 33.37
N GLN A 329 -8.40 3.12 34.08
CA GLN A 329 -8.54 4.54 33.75
C GLN A 329 -7.19 5.27 33.72
N ASP A 330 -6.13 4.60 34.20
CA ASP A 330 -4.74 5.05 34.33
C ASP A 330 -3.77 4.48 33.26
N ASP A 331 -4.21 3.62 32.32
CA ASP A 331 -3.33 3.13 31.23
C ASP A 331 -3.47 4.02 29.97
N SER A 332 -2.40 4.14 29.21
CA SER A 332 -2.31 4.98 28.01
C SER A 332 -2.70 4.25 26.73
N VAL A 333 -3.07 2.96 26.83
CA VAL A 333 -3.49 2.13 25.71
C VAL A 333 -4.85 1.47 25.94
N VAL A 334 -5.47 1.01 24.86
CA VAL A 334 -6.62 0.10 24.88
C VAL A 334 -6.35 -1.14 24.04
N SER A 335 -6.94 -2.27 24.39
CA SER A 335 -6.80 -3.50 23.61
C SER A 335 -7.66 -3.48 22.34
N ALA A 336 -7.29 -4.28 21.34
CA ALA A 336 -8.11 -4.49 20.14
C ALA A 336 -9.52 -5.00 20.48
N GLN A 337 -9.64 -5.90 21.48
CA GLN A 337 -10.93 -6.40 21.96
C GLN A 337 -11.79 -5.28 22.54
N TRP A 338 -11.21 -4.41 23.39
CA TRP A 338 -11.93 -3.29 23.97
C TRP A 338 -12.45 -2.35 22.87
N LEU A 339 -11.60 -1.97 21.91
CA LEU A 339 -12.03 -1.11 20.82
C LEU A 339 -13.16 -1.76 20.01
N HIS A 340 -13.04 -3.05 19.69
CA HIS A 340 -14.08 -3.79 18.97
C HIS A 340 -15.45 -3.76 19.67
N GLU A 341 -15.48 -3.90 20.99
CA GLU A 341 -16.72 -3.85 21.80
C GLU A 341 -17.32 -2.44 21.92
N HIS A 342 -16.52 -1.39 21.69
CA HIS A 342 -16.93 0.01 21.86
C HIS A 342 -17.05 0.78 20.54
N LEU A 343 -16.77 0.13 19.40
CA LEU A 343 -16.94 0.70 18.08
C LEU A 343 -18.39 1.16 17.84
N GLY A 344 -18.54 2.34 17.23
CA GLY A 344 -19.85 2.91 16.91
C GLY A 344 -20.52 3.68 18.05
N GLN A 345 -19.95 3.70 19.26
CA GLN A 345 -20.41 4.61 20.31
C GLN A 345 -20.16 6.07 19.87
N PRO A 346 -21.14 6.98 20.05
CA PRO A 346 -21.06 8.33 19.50
C PRO A 346 -19.94 9.18 20.11
N ASP A 347 -19.53 8.87 21.35
CA ASP A 347 -18.43 9.50 22.07
C ASP A 347 -17.08 8.80 21.85
N VAL A 348 -16.99 7.74 21.04
CA VAL A 348 -15.72 7.07 20.71
C VAL A 348 -15.31 7.44 19.29
N LYS A 349 -14.18 8.13 19.16
CA LYS A 349 -13.59 8.56 17.89
C LYS A 349 -12.32 7.78 17.63
N VAL A 350 -12.22 7.16 16.46
CA VAL A 350 -11.04 6.37 16.09
C VAL A 350 -10.23 7.15 15.06
N LEU A 351 -8.93 7.25 15.27
CA LEU A 351 -7.99 7.92 14.38
C LEU A 351 -6.96 6.95 13.84
N ASP A 352 -6.85 6.87 12.52
CA ASP A 352 -5.70 6.30 11.83
C ASP A 352 -4.63 7.40 11.70
N ALA A 353 -3.57 7.28 12.49
CA ALA A 353 -2.43 8.20 12.49
C ALA A 353 -1.22 7.60 11.79
N SER A 354 -1.45 6.74 10.78
CA SER A 354 -0.36 6.10 10.04
C SER A 354 0.57 7.12 9.40
N TRP A 355 1.85 6.97 9.69
CA TRP A 355 2.94 7.68 9.05
C TRP A 355 4.15 6.75 8.95
N TYR A 356 4.91 6.85 7.87
CA TYR A 356 6.05 5.98 7.61
C TYR A 356 7.28 6.81 7.27
N MET A 357 8.47 6.28 7.58
CA MET A 357 9.70 6.98 7.24
C MET A 357 9.82 7.11 5.71
N PRO A 358 10.38 8.21 5.17
CA PRO A 358 10.51 8.41 3.73
C PRO A 358 11.20 7.25 2.99
N VAL A 359 12.19 6.63 3.65
CA VAL A 359 12.93 5.47 3.14
C VAL A 359 12.06 4.22 2.90
N GLU A 360 10.93 4.09 3.60
CA GLU A 360 10.02 2.95 3.50
C GLU A 360 9.16 3.00 2.22
N LYS A 361 9.00 4.18 1.60
CA LYS A 361 8.24 4.38 0.36
C LYS A 361 6.82 3.78 0.42
N ARG A 362 6.15 3.93 1.57
CA ARG A 362 4.76 3.57 1.84
C ARG A 362 3.90 4.83 1.85
N ASP A 363 2.66 4.72 1.38
CA ASP A 363 1.70 5.83 1.35
C ASP A 363 0.61 5.56 2.41
N PRO A 364 0.66 6.23 3.58
CA PRO A 364 -0.28 5.97 4.66
C PRO A 364 -1.72 6.34 4.30
N TRP A 365 -1.91 7.40 3.51
CA TRP A 365 -3.24 7.81 3.06
C TRP A 365 -3.85 6.76 2.13
N GLN A 366 -3.07 6.25 1.18
CA GLN A 366 -3.53 5.19 0.29
C GLN A 366 -3.85 3.90 1.07
N GLU A 367 -3.01 3.51 2.03
CA GLU A 367 -3.24 2.33 2.87
C GLU A 367 -4.53 2.46 3.70
N TYR A 368 -4.78 3.63 4.31
CA TYR A 368 -6.02 3.94 5.02
C TYR A 368 -7.25 3.80 4.11
N GLN A 369 -7.21 4.37 2.89
CA GLN A 369 -8.32 4.29 1.95
C GLN A 369 -8.65 2.83 1.55
N VAL A 370 -7.62 1.98 1.46
CA VAL A 370 -7.76 0.55 1.16
C VAL A 370 -8.36 -0.20 2.33
N ALA A 371 -7.84 -0.01 3.54
CA ALA A 371 -8.31 -0.73 4.72
C ALA A 371 -7.98 0.01 6.02
N HIS A 372 -9.00 0.35 6.79
CA HIS A 372 -8.90 0.99 8.11
C HIS A 372 -9.90 0.37 9.09
N ILE A 373 -9.76 0.67 10.38
CA ILE A 373 -10.73 0.25 11.40
C ILE A 373 -12.08 0.95 11.10
N PRO A 374 -13.23 0.25 11.16
CA PRO A 374 -14.53 0.84 10.83
C PRO A 374 -14.81 2.14 11.57
N GLY A 375 -15.27 3.15 10.83
CA GLY A 375 -15.54 4.49 11.36
C GLY A 375 -14.30 5.31 11.74
N ALA A 376 -13.08 4.80 11.54
CA ALA A 376 -11.88 5.58 11.78
C ALA A 376 -11.74 6.74 10.80
N LEU A 377 -11.18 7.86 11.26
CA LEU A 377 -10.81 9.01 10.45
C LEU A 377 -9.29 9.04 10.30
N PHE A 378 -8.79 9.52 9.16
CA PHE A 378 -7.34 9.67 8.99
C PHE A 378 -6.87 10.99 9.60
N PHE A 379 -5.90 10.90 10.51
CA PHE A 379 -5.18 12.03 11.08
C PHE A 379 -3.84 12.17 10.35
N ASP A 380 -3.76 13.18 9.48
CA ASP A 380 -2.56 13.43 8.68
C ASP A 380 -1.50 14.17 9.51
N ILE A 381 -0.52 13.43 10.03
CA ILE A 381 0.58 13.99 10.83
C ILE A 381 1.43 14.97 10.01
N ASP A 382 1.48 14.85 8.69
CA ASP A 382 2.20 15.80 7.83
C ASP A 382 1.33 17.00 7.42
N GLY A 383 -0.01 16.84 7.47
CA GLY A 383 -0.97 17.90 7.19
C GLY A 383 -1.35 18.77 8.40
N ILE A 384 -1.22 18.24 9.62
CA ILE A 384 -1.59 18.92 10.87
C ILE A 384 -0.31 19.29 11.64
N VAL A 385 0.44 20.24 11.08
CA VAL A 385 1.76 20.68 11.55
C VAL A 385 1.87 22.21 11.58
N ASP A 386 2.93 22.71 12.21
CA ASP A 386 3.32 24.11 12.09
C ASP A 386 3.86 24.42 10.69
N LEU A 387 3.16 25.31 9.96
CA LEU A 387 3.54 25.72 8.61
C LEU A 387 4.49 26.93 8.59
N THR A 388 4.91 27.44 9.75
CA THR A 388 5.87 28.56 9.83
C THR A 388 7.33 28.14 9.79
N THR A 389 7.58 26.83 9.75
CA THR A 389 8.92 26.23 9.79
C THR A 389 9.02 25.08 8.80
N ASP A 390 10.20 24.86 8.25
CA ASP A 390 10.51 23.71 7.38
C ASP A 390 10.85 22.45 8.20
N LEU A 391 10.86 22.55 9.53
CA LEU A 391 11.10 21.41 10.41
C LEU A 391 9.94 20.40 10.35
N PRO A 392 10.23 19.10 10.28
CA PRO A 392 9.21 18.08 10.10
C PRO A 392 8.38 17.86 11.37
N HIS A 393 7.06 17.78 11.19
CA HIS A 393 6.07 17.39 12.21
C HIS A 393 5.97 18.31 13.43
N MET A 394 6.49 19.54 13.35
CA MET A 394 6.39 20.52 14.45
C MET A 394 4.94 20.74 14.86
N LEU A 395 4.71 20.87 16.16
CA LEU A 395 3.39 21.04 16.74
C LEU A 395 2.71 22.31 16.17
N PRO A 396 1.54 22.21 15.51
CA PRO A 396 0.81 23.36 14.96
C PRO A 396 0.38 24.32 16.07
N SER A 397 -0.06 25.54 15.77
CA SER A 397 -0.63 26.44 16.79
C SER A 397 -1.89 25.86 17.48
N GLN A 398 -2.25 26.39 18.65
CA GLN A 398 -3.48 26.01 19.37
C GLN A 398 -4.73 26.16 18.49
N GLU A 399 -4.79 27.25 17.72
CA GLU A 399 -5.91 27.58 16.84
C GLU A 399 -5.97 26.63 15.65
N ALA A 400 -4.82 26.34 15.03
CA ALA A 400 -4.74 25.42 13.90
C ALA A 400 -5.12 23.98 14.33
N PHE A 401 -4.62 23.52 15.47
CA PHE A 401 -4.98 22.20 16.02
C PHE A 401 -6.45 22.11 16.38
N ALA A 402 -6.97 23.10 17.14
CA ALA A 402 -8.38 23.18 17.51
C ALA A 402 -9.30 23.08 16.28
N ALA A 403 -8.96 23.83 15.24
CA ALA A 403 -9.75 23.89 14.02
C ALA A 403 -9.63 22.60 13.18
N ALA A 404 -8.45 21.99 13.09
CA ALA A 404 -8.24 20.72 12.40
C ALA A 404 -9.01 19.56 13.07
N VAL A 405 -8.91 19.45 14.41
CA VAL A 405 -9.61 18.43 15.20
C VAL A 405 -11.13 18.64 15.16
N SER A 406 -11.59 19.90 15.16
CA SER A 406 -13.01 20.22 14.94
C SER A 406 -13.50 19.77 13.56
N ALA A 407 -12.68 19.91 12.52
CA ALA A 407 -13.02 19.46 11.16
C ALA A 407 -13.05 17.92 11.02
N LEU A 408 -12.37 17.21 11.92
CA LEU A 408 -12.51 15.76 12.11
C LEU A 408 -13.76 15.39 12.93
N ASP A 409 -14.60 16.35 13.32
CA ASP A 409 -15.82 16.11 14.11
C ASP A 409 -15.54 15.45 15.48
N ILE A 410 -14.45 15.90 16.11
CA ILE A 410 -14.02 15.52 17.46
C ILE A 410 -14.27 16.69 18.40
N LYS A 411 -14.86 16.40 19.57
CA LYS A 411 -15.20 17.36 20.63
C LYS A 411 -14.44 17.05 21.90
N ASN A 412 -14.32 18.03 22.80
CA ASN A 412 -13.58 17.87 24.06
C ASN A 412 -14.07 16.71 24.96
N HIS A 413 -15.34 16.31 24.85
CA HIS A 413 -15.90 15.23 25.66
C HIS A 413 -15.58 13.83 25.13
N ASP A 414 -15.19 13.72 23.85
CA ASP A 414 -15.00 12.45 23.16
C ASP A 414 -13.82 11.66 23.75
N LYS A 415 -13.88 10.34 23.59
CA LYS A 415 -12.79 9.39 23.81
C LYS A 415 -12.12 9.16 22.47
N VAL A 416 -10.84 9.50 22.35
CA VAL A 416 -10.08 9.35 21.12
C VAL A 416 -9.21 8.11 21.22
N ILE A 417 -9.34 7.19 20.26
CA ILE A 417 -8.51 6.01 20.14
C ILE A 417 -7.66 6.15 18.88
N VAL A 418 -6.34 6.16 19.03
CA VAL A 418 -5.40 6.34 17.92
C VAL A 418 -4.67 5.05 17.64
N TYR A 419 -4.53 4.69 16.37
CA TYR A 419 -3.67 3.59 15.94
C TYR A 419 -2.82 4.00 14.74
N ASP A 420 -1.84 3.17 14.38
CA ASP A 420 -1.12 3.28 13.12
C ASP A 420 -0.92 1.90 12.46
N GLY A 421 -0.60 1.93 11.16
CA GLY A 421 -0.43 0.74 10.33
C GLY A 421 0.82 -0.09 10.62
N LYS A 422 1.72 0.38 11.50
CA LYS A 422 2.91 -0.35 11.96
C LYS A 422 2.70 -1.07 13.29
N GLY A 423 1.70 -0.67 14.06
CA GLY A 423 1.43 -1.18 15.40
C GLY A 423 1.64 -0.07 16.42
N PHE A 424 2.92 0.25 16.66
CA PHE A 424 3.32 1.42 17.45
C PHE A 424 4.49 2.15 16.79
N PHE A 425 4.18 3.25 16.12
CA PHE A 425 5.19 4.11 15.55
C PHE A 425 4.81 5.58 15.62
N SER A 426 3.70 5.95 14.98
CA SER A 426 3.25 7.33 14.83
C SER A 426 2.00 7.65 15.66
N ALA A 427 1.21 6.66 16.06
CA ALA A 427 0.06 6.88 16.94
C ALA A 427 0.42 7.56 18.29
N PRO A 428 1.55 7.23 18.95
CA PRO A 428 1.95 7.92 20.19
C PRO A 428 2.23 9.42 19.99
N ARG A 429 2.62 9.85 18.78
CA ARG A 429 2.78 11.28 18.47
C ARG A 429 1.44 12.00 18.58
N VAL A 430 0.40 11.47 17.95
CA VAL A 430 -0.94 12.06 18.00
C VAL A 430 -1.51 12.00 19.42
N TRP A 431 -1.29 10.90 20.15
CA TRP A 431 -1.61 10.82 21.58
C TRP A 431 -1.01 11.99 22.37
N TRP A 432 0.28 12.27 22.18
CA TRP A 432 0.94 13.40 22.83
C TRP A 432 0.41 14.75 22.34
N MET A 433 0.10 14.92 21.05
CA MET A 433 -0.46 16.16 20.50
C MET A 433 -1.81 16.54 21.13
N PHE A 434 -2.70 15.57 21.39
CA PHE A 434 -3.95 15.87 22.11
C PHE A 434 -3.69 16.22 23.57
N ARG A 435 -2.77 15.51 24.25
CA ARG A 435 -2.43 15.79 25.66
C ARG A 435 -1.76 17.14 25.85
N VAL A 436 -0.83 17.52 24.97
CA VAL A 436 -0.21 18.85 25.01
C VAL A 436 -1.23 19.96 24.78
N TYR A 437 -2.37 19.65 24.16
CA TYR A 437 -3.52 20.54 24.04
C TYR A 437 -4.64 20.30 25.05
N GLY A 438 -4.35 19.60 26.15
CA GLY A 438 -5.24 19.47 27.31
C GLY A 438 -6.30 18.37 27.21
N HIS A 439 -6.29 17.56 26.15
CA HIS A 439 -7.24 16.48 25.96
C HIS A 439 -6.67 15.13 26.43
N ASN A 440 -7.00 14.75 27.66
CA ASN A 440 -6.50 13.52 28.30
C ASN A 440 -7.33 12.26 28.01
N LYS A 441 -8.52 12.39 27.38
CA LYS A 441 -9.36 11.24 27.01
C LYS A 441 -8.88 10.62 25.69
N ILE A 442 -7.60 10.27 25.64
CA ILE A 442 -6.95 9.72 24.46
C ILE A 442 -6.08 8.51 24.80
N TRP A 443 -6.22 7.46 23.99
CA TRP A 443 -5.50 6.20 24.16
C TRP A 443 -4.92 5.72 22.83
N VAL A 444 -3.82 4.97 22.89
CA VAL A 444 -3.27 4.27 21.72
C VAL A 444 -3.82 2.84 21.65
N LEU A 445 -4.11 2.33 20.45
CA LEU A 445 -4.49 0.93 20.27
C LEU A 445 -3.26 0.03 20.44
N ASP A 446 -3.28 -0.85 21.45
CA ASP A 446 -2.16 -1.75 21.75
C ASP A 446 -1.96 -2.77 20.61
N GLY A 447 -0.77 -2.72 19.98
CA GLY A 447 -0.40 -3.47 18.78
C GLY A 447 -0.98 -2.93 17.48
N GLY A 448 -1.70 -1.80 17.52
CA GLY A 448 -2.24 -1.07 16.38
C GLY A 448 -3.00 -1.91 15.35
N LEU A 449 -2.92 -1.53 14.08
CA LEU A 449 -3.60 -2.23 12.99
C LEU A 449 -3.15 -3.70 12.81
N PRO A 450 -1.86 -4.05 12.99
CA PRO A 450 -1.43 -5.46 12.98
C PRO A 450 -2.18 -6.32 13.99
N GLN A 451 -2.32 -5.89 15.25
CA GLN A 451 -3.06 -6.66 16.24
C GLN A 451 -4.54 -6.75 15.93
N TRP A 452 -5.14 -5.66 15.44
CA TRP A 452 -6.54 -5.67 15.00
C TRP A 452 -6.80 -6.76 13.95
N ARG A 453 -5.89 -6.88 12.97
CA ARG A 453 -5.94 -7.91 11.93
C ARG A 453 -5.74 -9.32 12.47
N THR A 454 -4.73 -9.51 13.32
CA THR A 454 -4.46 -10.82 13.95
C THR A 454 -5.63 -11.29 14.82
N SER A 455 -6.37 -10.35 15.41
CA SER A 455 -7.59 -10.63 16.18
C SER A 455 -8.80 -11.01 15.31
N GLY A 456 -8.67 -10.93 13.98
CA GLY A 456 -9.74 -11.29 13.04
C GLY A 456 -10.86 -10.26 12.92
N PHE A 457 -10.67 -9.04 13.43
CA PHE A 457 -11.70 -8.00 13.37
C PHE A 457 -11.81 -7.38 11.99
N VAL A 458 -13.02 -6.95 11.65
CA VAL A 458 -13.36 -6.41 10.32
C VAL A 458 -12.68 -5.06 10.06
N LEU A 459 -12.43 -4.78 8.78
CA LEU A 459 -11.89 -3.51 8.29
C LEU A 459 -12.90 -2.86 7.34
N GLU A 460 -12.93 -1.54 7.31
CA GLU A 460 -13.69 -0.72 6.37
C GLU A 460 -12.77 -0.20 5.25
N SER A 461 -13.37 0.22 4.14
CA SER A 461 -12.69 0.92 3.05
C SER A 461 -13.46 2.20 2.72
N SER A 462 -12.73 3.29 2.44
CA SER A 462 -13.35 4.59 2.11
C SER A 462 -13.88 4.62 0.66
N THR A 463 -13.84 3.49 -0.04
CA THR A 463 -14.41 3.33 -1.37
C THR A 463 -15.92 3.08 -1.25
N PRO A 464 -16.81 3.78 -1.98
CA PRO A 464 -18.26 3.74 -1.73
C PRO A 464 -18.86 2.32 -1.72
N GLY A 465 -19.19 1.81 -0.52
CA GLY A 465 -19.71 0.45 -0.28
C GLY A 465 -21.21 0.26 -0.57
N ASP A 466 -21.99 1.34 -0.67
CA ASP A 466 -23.45 1.28 -0.80
C ASP A 466 -23.94 0.72 -2.15
N ALA A 467 -23.16 0.90 -3.22
CA ALA A 467 -23.48 0.36 -4.53
C ALA A 467 -23.27 -1.16 -4.58
N VAL A 468 -22.31 -1.71 -3.85
CA VAL A 468 -21.93 -3.13 -3.95
C VAL A 468 -22.92 -4.03 -3.19
N GLN A 469 -23.40 -3.60 -2.01
CA GLN A 469 -24.43 -4.35 -1.27
C GLN A 469 -25.81 -4.28 -1.94
N LYS A 470 -26.22 -3.10 -2.47
CA LYS A 470 -27.48 -2.97 -3.23
C LYS A 470 -27.42 -3.71 -4.56
N THR A 471 -26.26 -3.76 -5.21
CA THR A 471 -26.04 -4.54 -6.44
C THR A 471 -26.02 -6.04 -6.16
N LYS A 472 -25.45 -6.51 -5.04
CA LYS A 472 -25.56 -7.93 -4.65
C LYS A 472 -27.00 -8.32 -4.29
N ALA A 473 -27.74 -7.48 -3.57
CA ALA A 473 -29.14 -7.73 -3.25
C ALA A 473 -30.01 -7.74 -4.54
N ALA A 474 -29.84 -6.77 -5.43
CA ALA A 474 -30.52 -6.71 -6.72
C ALA A 474 -30.13 -7.88 -7.64
N ASN A 475 -28.85 -8.22 -7.74
CA ASN A 475 -28.38 -9.36 -8.54
C ASN A 475 -28.88 -10.69 -7.99
N SER A 476 -28.99 -10.85 -6.66
CA SER A 476 -29.56 -12.07 -6.06
C SER A 476 -31.07 -12.22 -6.29
N VAL A 477 -31.81 -11.11 -6.44
CA VAL A 477 -33.24 -11.12 -6.80
C VAL A 477 -33.39 -11.38 -8.29
N VAL A 478 -32.55 -10.77 -9.12
CA VAL A 478 -32.51 -10.97 -10.57
C VAL A 478 -32.09 -12.40 -10.93
N GLU A 479 -31.10 -13.00 -10.26
CA GLU A 479 -30.70 -14.40 -10.43
C GLU A 479 -31.82 -15.37 -10.04
N ARG A 480 -32.56 -15.11 -8.96
CA ARG A 480 -33.69 -15.96 -8.55
C ARG A 480 -34.83 -15.92 -9.56
N ILE A 481 -35.14 -14.74 -10.09
CA ILE A 481 -36.13 -14.55 -11.16
C ILE A 481 -35.66 -15.19 -12.47
N TYR A 482 -34.39 -15.04 -12.84
CA TYR A 482 -33.80 -15.69 -14.02
C TYR A 482 -33.79 -17.22 -13.93
N ASN A 483 -33.66 -17.77 -12.72
CA ASN A 483 -33.72 -19.20 -12.45
C ASN A 483 -35.14 -19.73 -12.22
N GLY A 484 -36.19 -18.95 -12.53
CA GLY A 484 -37.59 -19.38 -12.49
C GLY A 484 -38.18 -19.54 -11.09
N GLN A 485 -37.54 -18.97 -10.06
CA GLN A 485 -38.06 -19.01 -8.69
C GLN A 485 -39.01 -17.84 -8.43
N LEU A 486 -40.19 -18.12 -7.85
CA LEU A 486 -41.13 -17.08 -7.40
C LEU A 486 -40.54 -16.33 -6.21
N ALA A 487 -40.33 -15.03 -6.38
CA ALA A 487 -40.08 -14.12 -5.26
C ALA A 487 -41.40 -13.85 -4.54
N SER A 488 -41.58 -14.40 -3.33
CA SER A 488 -42.64 -13.95 -2.43
C SER A 488 -42.30 -12.54 -1.91
N ASP A 489 -43.29 -11.66 -2.02
CA ASP A 489 -43.34 -10.25 -1.59
C ASP A 489 -42.76 -9.20 -2.55
N VAL A 490 -43.55 -8.87 -3.59
CA VAL A 490 -43.39 -7.67 -4.40
C VAL A 490 -44.08 -6.50 -3.70
N THR A 491 -43.31 -5.57 -3.12
CA THR A 491 -43.84 -4.34 -2.47
C THR A 491 -43.95 -3.13 -3.39
N PHE A 492 -43.74 -3.27 -4.71
CA PHE A 492 -43.81 -2.09 -5.59
C PHE A 492 -44.16 -2.43 -7.05
N GLN A 493 -45.17 -1.74 -7.59
CA GLN A 493 -45.54 -1.70 -9.01
C GLN A 493 -45.49 -0.25 -9.51
N THR A 494 -45.02 -0.03 -10.75
CA THR A 494 -45.01 1.30 -11.40
C THR A 494 -45.61 1.26 -12.79
N GLU A 495 -46.47 2.23 -13.09
CA GLU A 495 -47.03 2.49 -14.43
C GLU A 495 -46.20 3.49 -15.26
N PHE A 496 -46.20 3.30 -16.58
CA PHE A 496 -45.46 4.07 -17.56
C PHE A 496 -46.26 5.30 -18.06
N GLN A 497 -45.66 6.50 -18.02
CA GLN A 497 -46.27 7.77 -18.41
C GLN A 497 -45.68 8.28 -19.76
N PRO A 498 -46.37 8.11 -20.90
CA PRO A 498 -45.77 8.31 -22.24
C PRO A 498 -45.53 9.76 -22.65
N HIS A 499 -46.13 10.73 -21.97
CA HIS A 499 -46.12 12.15 -22.36
C HIS A 499 -44.81 12.88 -22.01
N ILE A 500 -43.91 12.22 -21.27
CA ILE A 500 -42.65 12.77 -20.76
C ILE A 500 -41.45 12.38 -21.66
N PHE A 501 -41.68 11.56 -22.69
CA PHE A 501 -40.65 11.12 -23.62
C PHE A 501 -40.83 11.77 -25.00
N TRP A 502 -39.79 12.47 -25.46
CA TRP A 502 -39.72 12.95 -26.84
C TRP A 502 -38.87 11.99 -27.67
N THR A 503 -39.40 11.57 -28.81
CA THR A 503 -38.66 10.76 -29.76
C THR A 503 -37.57 11.58 -30.45
N LEU A 504 -36.54 10.91 -30.95
CA LEU A 504 -35.43 11.54 -31.68
C LEU A 504 -35.92 12.39 -32.88
N GLU A 505 -37.01 11.97 -33.50
CA GLU A 505 -37.67 12.69 -34.61
C GLU A 505 -38.35 13.98 -34.13
N LYS A 506 -38.97 13.96 -32.94
CA LYS A 506 -39.60 15.15 -32.34
C LYS A 506 -38.55 16.18 -31.91
N VAL A 507 -37.38 15.72 -31.46
CA VAL A 507 -36.23 16.59 -31.16
C VAL A 507 -35.67 17.22 -32.43
N LYS A 508 -35.51 16.45 -33.52
CA LYS A 508 -35.07 16.99 -34.81
C LYS A 508 -36.06 18.01 -35.38
N HIS A 509 -37.36 17.70 -35.35
CA HIS A 509 -38.39 18.63 -35.80
C HIS A 509 -38.40 19.95 -35.01
N ASN A 510 -38.18 19.90 -33.69
CA ASN A 510 -38.13 21.09 -32.84
C ASN A 510 -36.87 21.94 -33.07
N MET A 511 -35.74 21.30 -33.42
CA MET A 511 -34.50 21.98 -33.82
C MET A 511 -34.67 22.69 -35.18
N ASP A 512 -35.29 22.02 -36.16
CA ASP A 512 -35.55 22.59 -37.49
C ASP A 512 -36.59 23.72 -37.44
N ALA A 513 -37.59 23.60 -36.56
CA ALA A 513 -38.63 24.63 -36.35
C ALA A 513 -38.17 25.82 -35.49
N GLN A 514 -36.93 25.80 -34.97
CA GLN A 514 -36.37 26.79 -34.04
C GLN A 514 -37.29 27.17 -32.86
N SER A 515 -38.17 26.26 -32.44
CA SER A 515 -39.20 26.58 -31.45
C SER A 515 -38.66 26.67 -30.02
N HIS A 516 -37.42 26.21 -29.78
CA HIS A 516 -36.74 26.20 -28.48
C HIS A 516 -35.22 26.46 -28.66
N GLN A 517 -34.63 27.33 -27.83
CA GLN A 517 -33.19 27.66 -27.88
C GLN A 517 -32.32 26.60 -27.20
N VAL A 518 -31.18 26.27 -27.81
CA VAL A 518 -30.11 25.43 -27.24
C VAL A 518 -28.89 26.31 -26.99
N VAL A 519 -28.36 26.32 -25.77
CA VAL A 519 -27.18 27.09 -25.37
C VAL A 519 -25.93 26.19 -25.35
N ASP A 520 -24.88 26.58 -26.08
CA ASP A 520 -23.51 26.03 -26.05
C ASP A 520 -22.65 26.81 -25.05
N ALA A 521 -21.77 26.13 -24.30
CA ALA A 521 -20.79 26.77 -23.41
C ALA A 521 -19.46 26.00 -23.41
N ARG A 522 -18.44 26.62 -24.02
CA ARG A 522 -17.02 26.22 -23.92
C ARG A 522 -16.25 27.24 -23.08
N SER A 523 -15.77 26.82 -21.91
CA SER A 523 -14.56 27.33 -21.20
C SER A 523 -14.51 26.74 -19.78
N LYS A 524 -13.36 26.15 -19.40
CA LYS A 524 -13.02 25.51 -18.11
C LYS A 524 -13.72 24.18 -17.83
N GLY A 525 -13.20 23.16 -18.53
CA GLY A 525 -13.73 21.81 -18.63
C GLY A 525 -13.76 21.00 -17.34
N ARG A 526 -14.92 21.04 -16.66
CA ARG A 526 -15.55 19.83 -16.14
C ARG A 526 -16.88 19.67 -16.86
N MET A 527 -17.00 18.64 -17.69
CA MET A 527 -18.29 18.00 -17.94
C MET A 527 -18.08 16.58 -18.45
N PHE A 528 -18.74 15.65 -17.78
CA PHE A 528 -18.91 14.27 -18.21
C PHE A 528 -19.88 14.20 -19.40
N ARG A 529 -19.58 13.35 -20.39
CA ARG A 529 -20.61 12.63 -21.13
C ARG A 529 -20.11 11.26 -21.56
N VAL A 530 -20.77 10.22 -21.02
CA VAL A 530 -20.86 8.87 -21.58
C VAL A 530 -22.09 8.85 -22.48
N TYR A 531 -21.97 8.30 -23.69
CA TYR A 531 -23.11 7.90 -24.51
C TYR A 531 -23.53 6.46 -24.11
N GLY A 532 -24.81 6.24 -23.76
CA GLY A 532 -25.40 4.88 -23.79
C GLY A 532 -26.36 4.38 -22.68
N HIS A 533 -27.24 5.22 -22.09
CA HIS A 533 -28.49 4.88 -21.33
C HIS A 533 -28.42 4.08 -19.99
N ASN A 534 -29.32 4.24 -18.99
CA ASN A 534 -30.10 5.35 -18.40
C ASN A 534 -30.86 4.81 -17.17
N LYS A 535 -30.46 5.19 -15.94
CA LYS A 535 -31.33 5.55 -14.78
C LYS A 535 -30.41 6.11 -13.67
N ILE A 536 -30.15 7.41 -13.71
CA ILE A 536 -29.63 8.18 -12.57
C ILE A 536 -30.49 9.44 -12.47
N TRP A 537 -31.03 9.68 -11.28
CA TRP A 537 -31.74 10.91 -10.95
C TRP A 537 -30.72 11.95 -10.48
N VAL A 538 -30.85 13.18 -10.97
CA VAL A 538 -30.15 14.34 -10.43
C VAL A 538 -31.20 15.19 -9.75
N LEU A 539 -31.01 15.45 -8.45
CA LEU A 539 -31.84 16.40 -7.71
C LEU A 539 -31.56 17.79 -8.30
N ASP A 540 -32.57 18.40 -8.90
CA ASP A 540 -32.46 19.78 -9.40
C ASP A 540 -32.03 20.70 -8.24
N GLY A 541 -31.00 21.50 -8.47
CA GLY A 541 -30.28 22.35 -7.49
C GLY A 541 -29.45 21.66 -6.39
N GLY A 542 -29.31 20.33 -6.39
CA GLY A 542 -28.36 19.60 -5.55
C GLY A 542 -28.53 19.73 -4.03
N LEU A 543 -27.48 19.38 -3.27
CA LEU A 543 -27.44 19.39 -1.79
C LEU A 543 -27.92 20.71 -1.14
N PRO A 544 -27.67 21.91 -1.72
CA PRO A 544 -28.18 23.17 -1.20
C PRO A 544 -29.72 23.26 -1.21
N GLN A 545 -30.37 22.78 -2.27
CA GLN A 545 -31.83 22.80 -2.40
C GLN A 545 -32.52 21.70 -1.55
N TRP A 546 -31.80 20.61 -1.27
CA TRP A 546 -32.21 19.58 -0.30
C TRP A 546 -32.14 20.06 1.16
N ARG A 547 -31.11 20.84 1.54
CA ARG A 547 -31.00 21.40 2.90
C ARG A 547 -32.08 22.45 3.19
N THR A 548 -32.69 23.02 2.16
CA THR A 548 -33.76 24.01 2.25
C THR A 548 -35.17 23.41 2.12
N SER A 549 -35.30 22.10 1.85
CA SER A 549 -36.59 21.42 1.70
C SER A 549 -37.14 20.80 3.00
N GLY A 550 -36.45 20.98 4.14
CA GLY A 550 -36.95 20.57 5.46
C GLY A 550 -36.82 19.07 5.78
N PHE A 551 -36.12 18.29 4.96
CA PHE A 551 -35.84 16.87 5.24
C PHE A 551 -34.57 16.70 6.09
N VAL A 552 -34.66 15.91 7.17
CA VAL A 552 -33.53 15.58 8.06
C VAL A 552 -32.74 14.40 7.49
N LEU A 553 -31.41 14.50 7.51
CA LEU A 553 -30.47 13.44 7.13
C LEU A 553 -29.97 12.73 8.40
N GLU A 554 -30.26 11.44 8.55
CA GLU A 554 -29.53 10.56 9.45
C GLU A 554 -28.35 9.91 8.71
N SER A 555 -27.21 9.82 9.40
CA SER A 555 -25.86 9.66 8.86
C SER A 555 -25.34 8.22 8.85
N SER A 556 -24.66 7.83 7.77
CA SER A 556 -23.24 7.41 7.77
C SER A 556 -22.88 6.85 6.38
N THR A 557 -22.03 7.54 5.60
CA THR A 557 -21.44 6.96 4.37
C THR A 557 -19.93 7.25 4.27
N PRO A 558 -19.11 6.34 3.71
CA PRO A 558 -17.63 6.43 3.63
C PRO A 558 -17.06 7.70 2.96
N GLY A 559 -17.90 8.50 2.30
CA GLY A 559 -17.52 9.78 1.70
C GLY A 559 -17.30 10.89 2.73
N ASP A 560 -17.86 10.78 3.93
CA ASP A 560 -17.74 11.79 4.99
C ASP A 560 -16.33 11.82 5.59
N ALA A 561 -15.74 10.65 5.88
CA ALA A 561 -14.41 10.55 6.49
C ALA A 561 -13.31 11.19 5.62
N VAL A 562 -13.31 10.92 4.30
CA VAL A 562 -12.34 11.53 3.37
C VAL A 562 -12.51 13.04 3.25
N GLN A 563 -13.75 13.53 3.30
CA GLN A 563 -14.03 14.96 3.28
C GLN A 563 -13.56 15.63 4.58
N LYS A 564 -13.79 15.01 5.73
CA LYS A 564 -13.32 15.48 7.04
C LYS A 564 -11.80 15.56 7.12
N THR A 565 -11.06 14.54 6.67
CA THR A 565 -9.59 14.61 6.63
C THR A 565 -9.09 15.74 5.73
N LYS A 566 -9.64 15.89 4.51
CA LYS A 566 -9.25 16.99 3.62
C LYS A 566 -9.58 18.35 4.21
N ALA A 567 -10.73 18.46 4.87
CA ALA A 567 -11.13 19.69 5.55
C ALA A 567 -10.16 20.03 6.70
N ALA A 568 -9.72 19.04 7.48
CA ALA A 568 -8.74 19.23 8.54
C ALA A 568 -7.43 19.84 8.03
N ASN A 569 -6.84 19.26 6.97
CA ASN A 569 -5.60 19.79 6.37
C ASN A 569 -5.81 21.20 5.81
N SER A 570 -6.88 21.41 5.03
CA SER A 570 -7.16 22.74 4.45
C SER A 570 -7.46 23.81 5.50
N VAL A 571 -7.97 23.44 6.67
CA VAL A 571 -8.20 24.38 7.77
C VAL A 571 -6.88 24.86 8.37
N VAL A 572 -5.89 23.99 8.53
CA VAL A 572 -4.55 24.37 9.01
C VAL A 572 -3.94 25.41 8.08
N GLU A 573 -3.90 25.15 6.78
CA GLU A 573 -3.41 26.10 5.78
C GLU A 573 -4.13 27.46 5.86
N ARG A 574 -5.45 27.47 6.03
CA ARG A 574 -6.23 28.70 6.13
C ARG A 574 -5.88 29.52 7.37
N ILE A 575 -5.68 28.88 8.52
CA ILE A 575 -5.31 29.55 9.77
C ILE A 575 -3.94 30.23 9.64
N TYR A 576 -2.95 29.53 9.08
CA TYR A 576 -1.62 30.12 8.85
C TYR A 576 -1.62 31.23 7.78
N ASN A 577 -2.62 31.24 6.89
CA ASN A 577 -2.88 32.35 5.97
C ASN A 577 -3.72 33.49 6.58
N GLY A 578 -3.93 33.50 7.90
CA GLY A 578 -4.64 34.56 8.62
C GLY A 578 -6.16 34.52 8.50
N GLN A 579 -6.75 33.41 8.03
CA GLN A 579 -8.20 33.25 7.92
C GLN A 579 -8.79 32.65 9.20
N LEU A 580 -9.96 33.13 9.62
CA LEU A 580 -10.68 32.56 10.75
C LEU A 580 -11.30 31.20 10.39
N ALA A 581 -11.17 30.22 11.28
CA ALA A 581 -11.94 28.98 11.20
C ALA A 581 -13.41 29.26 11.56
N SER A 582 -14.32 28.86 10.68
CA SER A 582 -15.75 28.77 11.01
C SER A 582 -16.01 27.51 11.82
N ASP A 583 -16.75 27.62 12.93
CA ASP A 583 -17.28 26.51 13.75
C ASP A 583 -16.24 25.59 14.41
N VAL A 584 -15.41 26.16 15.30
CA VAL A 584 -14.51 25.39 16.18
C VAL A 584 -15.29 24.75 17.34
N THR A 585 -15.31 23.42 17.39
CA THR A 585 -16.02 22.62 18.41
C THR A 585 -15.08 21.96 19.43
N PHE A 586 -13.78 21.96 19.14
CA PHE A 586 -12.73 21.48 20.01
C PHE A 586 -11.94 22.65 20.60
N GLN A 587 -11.90 22.76 21.92
CA GLN A 587 -11.13 23.75 22.66
C GLN A 587 -9.78 23.19 23.07
N THR A 588 -8.73 23.99 22.97
CA THR A 588 -7.38 23.60 23.37
C THR A 588 -6.98 24.30 24.66
N GLU A 589 -6.26 23.58 25.51
CA GLU A 589 -5.60 24.12 26.70
C GLU A 589 -4.15 23.66 26.67
N PHE A 590 -3.26 24.53 26.15
CA PHE A 590 -1.86 24.18 26.00
C PHE A 590 -1.18 23.84 27.34
N GLN A 591 -0.47 22.72 27.37
CA GLN A 591 0.21 22.15 28.53
C GLN A 591 1.74 22.32 28.39
N PRO A 592 2.29 23.49 28.74
CA PRO A 592 3.69 23.83 28.48
C PRO A 592 4.71 22.99 29.28
N HIS A 593 4.24 22.20 30.27
CA HIS A 593 5.09 21.34 31.08
C HIS A 593 5.44 20.02 30.37
N ILE A 594 4.65 19.58 29.39
CA ILE A 594 4.95 18.41 28.53
C ILE A 594 5.46 18.77 27.13
N PHE A 595 5.79 20.04 26.90
CA PHE A 595 6.35 20.57 25.64
C PHE A 595 7.65 21.33 25.89
N TRP A 596 8.73 20.92 25.23
CA TRP A 596 10.02 21.59 25.30
C TRP A 596 10.47 22.12 23.95
N THR A 597 10.94 23.36 23.95
CA THR A 597 11.61 24.01 22.81
C THR A 597 13.11 23.77 22.86
N LEU A 598 13.79 24.12 21.77
CA LEU A 598 15.23 24.18 21.67
C LEU A 598 15.88 24.95 22.83
N GLU A 599 15.34 26.12 23.22
CA GLU A 599 15.90 26.97 24.27
C GLU A 599 15.84 26.28 25.63
N LYS A 600 14.76 25.55 25.93
CA LYS A 600 14.65 24.77 27.17
C LYS A 600 15.68 23.64 27.21
N VAL A 601 15.90 22.96 26.08
CA VAL A 601 16.93 21.90 26.00
C VAL A 601 18.32 22.50 26.17
N LYS A 602 18.62 23.62 25.50
CA LYS A 602 19.89 24.34 25.63
C LYS A 602 20.14 24.78 27.07
N HIS A 603 19.16 25.40 27.72
CA HIS A 603 19.27 25.79 29.12
C HIS A 603 19.48 24.57 30.05
N ASN A 604 18.82 23.44 29.75
CA ASN A 604 18.99 22.22 30.53
C ASN A 604 20.39 21.58 30.37
N MET A 605 21.14 21.88 29.31
CA MET A 605 22.52 21.40 29.19
C MET A 605 23.41 21.95 30.31
N ASP A 606 23.23 23.22 30.65
CA ASP A 606 23.97 23.87 31.74
C ASP A 606 23.35 23.54 33.10
N ALA A 607 22.02 23.61 33.20
CA ALA A 607 21.33 23.44 34.48
C ALA A 607 21.24 21.99 34.96
N GLN A 608 21.33 21.02 34.04
CA GLN A 608 21.22 19.57 34.29
C GLN A 608 19.99 19.16 35.14
N SER A 609 18.91 19.93 35.00
CA SER A 609 17.67 19.78 35.79
C SER A 609 16.89 18.52 35.44
N HIS A 610 16.95 18.09 34.17
CA HIS A 610 16.29 16.91 33.64
C HIS A 610 17.29 15.99 32.94
N GLN A 611 17.06 14.68 33.03
CA GLN A 611 17.73 13.69 32.18
C GLN A 611 17.11 13.72 30.79
N VAL A 612 17.92 13.91 29.76
CA VAL A 612 17.46 13.90 28.37
C VAL A 612 17.65 12.50 27.79
N VAL A 613 16.58 11.93 27.23
CA VAL A 613 16.55 10.55 26.72
C VAL A 613 16.18 10.53 25.24
N ASP A 614 17.06 9.97 24.42
CA ASP A 614 16.89 9.86 22.97
C ASP A 614 16.32 8.50 22.57
N ALA A 615 15.22 8.53 21.81
CA ALA A 615 14.49 7.34 21.37
C ALA A 615 15.03 6.70 20.08
N ARG A 616 16.03 7.29 19.42
CA ARG A 616 16.58 6.78 18.15
C ARG A 616 17.33 5.46 18.35
N SER A 617 17.60 4.77 17.24
CA SER A 617 18.46 3.58 17.28
C SER A 617 19.86 3.94 17.77
N LYS A 618 20.50 3.01 18.48
CA LYS A 618 21.84 3.22 19.04
C LYS A 618 22.86 3.64 17.99
N GLY A 619 22.79 3.07 16.78
CA GLY A 619 23.67 3.43 15.68
C GLY A 619 23.54 4.90 15.22
N ARG A 620 22.31 5.44 15.18
CA ARG A 620 22.07 6.85 14.84
C ARG A 620 22.54 7.79 15.95
N PHE A 621 22.26 7.41 17.19
CA PHE A 621 22.70 8.12 18.39
C PHE A 621 24.23 8.20 18.48
N ASP A 622 24.93 7.10 18.25
CA ASP A 622 26.40 7.03 18.28
C ASP A 622 27.06 7.73 17.08
N GLY A 623 26.30 8.03 16.03
CA GLY A 623 26.82 8.63 14.80
C GLY A 623 27.47 7.63 13.84
N VAL A 624 27.20 6.33 14.00
CA VAL A 624 27.75 5.25 13.15
C VAL A 624 26.77 4.80 12.07
N ALA A 625 25.48 5.15 12.18
CA ALA A 625 24.47 4.92 11.16
C ALA A 625 23.92 6.27 10.66
N PRO A 626 23.65 6.40 9.34
CA PRO A 626 23.16 7.65 8.78
C PRO A 626 21.78 8.02 9.31
N GLU A 627 21.49 9.32 9.31
CA GLU A 627 20.13 9.79 9.51
C GLU A 627 19.30 9.54 8.23
N PRO A 628 18.02 9.15 8.34
CA PRO A 628 17.18 8.82 7.19
C PRO A 628 16.74 10.05 6.39
N ARG A 629 16.91 11.26 6.93
CA ARG A 629 16.69 12.52 6.22
C ARG A 629 18.00 13.00 5.63
N GLU A 630 17.99 13.30 4.33
CA GLU A 630 19.15 13.79 3.62
C GLU A 630 19.64 15.12 4.22
N GLY A 631 20.96 15.29 4.30
CA GLY A 631 21.60 16.50 4.85
C GLY A 631 21.75 16.52 6.37
N VAL A 632 21.02 15.70 7.12
CA VAL A 632 21.12 15.68 8.60
C VAL A 632 22.32 14.85 9.05
N ARG A 633 23.27 15.45 9.77
CA ARG A 633 24.45 14.73 10.27
C ARG A 633 24.08 13.81 11.46
N SER A 634 24.75 12.68 11.57
CA SER A 634 24.52 11.69 12.65
C SER A 634 25.28 12.04 13.93
N GLY A 635 24.76 11.61 15.09
CA GLY A 635 25.25 11.94 16.43
C GLY A 635 24.12 12.27 17.41
N HIS A 636 24.47 12.80 18.58
CA HIS A 636 23.50 13.17 19.62
C HIS A 636 23.86 14.45 20.37
N ILE A 637 22.88 15.00 21.08
CA ILE A 637 23.03 16.17 21.95
C ILE A 637 23.90 15.75 23.16
N PRO A 638 24.88 16.56 23.61
CA PRO A 638 25.72 16.18 24.74
C PRO A 638 24.94 15.90 26.02
N GLY A 639 25.38 14.91 26.79
CA GLY A 639 24.76 14.53 28.07
C GLY A 639 23.44 13.75 27.95
N THR A 640 22.99 13.44 26.73
CA THR A 640 21.80 12.61 26.50
C THR A 640 22.10 11.13 26.69
N LYS A 641 21.09 10.36 27.09
CA LYS A 641 21.13 8.88 27.18
C LYS A 641 20.24 8.28 26.10
N CYS A 642 20.56 7.08 25.63
CA CYS A 642 19.81 6.43 24.56
C CYS A 642 18.95 5.28 25.12
N VAL A 643 17.66 5.29 24.78
CA VAL A 643 16.74 4.15 24.94
C VAL A 643 16.03 3.97 23.61
N PRO A 644 16.49 3.05 22.74
CA PRO A 644 15.87 2.85 21.44
C PRO A 644 14.38 2.50 21.57
N PHE A 645 13.52 3.21 20.84
CA PHE A 645 12.06 3.05 20.96
C PHE A 645 11.57 1.61 20.73
N LEU A 646 12.28 0.82 19.91
CA LEU A 646 11.98 -0.58 19.64
C LEU A 646 12.08 -1.46 20.90
N GLU A 647 12.83 -1.04 21.92
CA GLU A 647 12.94 -1.77 23.18
C GLU A 647 11.72 -1.59 24.10
N MET A 648 10.74 -0.78 23.69
CA MET A 648 9.51 -0.56 24.45
C MET A 648 8.43 -1.60 24.13
N PHE A 649 8.65 -2.47 23.15
CA PHE A 649 7.67 -3.44 22.68
C PHE A 649 8.13 -4.88 22.86
N ASP A 650 7.17 -5.81 22.89
CA ASP A 650 7.43 -7.24 22.72
C ASP A 650 7.47 -7.65 21.23
N ASP A 651 7.62 -8.95 20.97
CA ASP A 651 7.67 -9.51 19.61
C ASP A 651 6.33 -9.39 18.84
N ALA A 652 5.22 -9.08 19.54
CA ALA A 652 3.86 -8.95 19.01
C ALA A 652 3.43 -7.47 18.85
N PRO A 653 4.38 -6.59 18.51
CA PRO A 653 4.36 -5.13 18.73
C PRO A 653 3.48 -4.59 19.88
N MET A 654 3.34 -5.27 21.01
CA MET A 654 2.60 -4.75 22.16
C MET A 654 3.51 -3.88 23.03
N LEU A 655 2.96 -2.83 23.63
CA LEU A 655 3.72 -2.02 24.59
C LEU A 655 4.02 -2.87 25.83
N LEU A 656 5.29 -2.90 26.27
CA LEU A 656 5.74 -3.74 27.37
C LEU A 656 4.98 -3.46 28.69
N PRO A 657 4.90 -4.46 29.59
CA PRO A 657 4.39 -4.25 30.95
C PRO A 657 5.22 -3.22 31.73
N ALA A 658 4.58 -2.54 32.69
CA ALA A 658 5.19 -1.47 33.49
C ALA A 658 6.55 -1.85 34.14
N ASP A 659 6.66 -3.06 34.68
CA ASP A 659 7.90 -3.53 35.32
C ASP A 659 9.04 -3.72 34.32
N GLU A 660 8.75 -4.17 33.09
CA GLU A 660 9.75 -4.33 32.04
C GLU A 660 10.19 -2.96 31.50
N ILE A 661 9.26 -2.02 31.30
CA ILE A 661 9.59 -0.64 30.93
C ILE A 661 10.50 -0.02 32.01
N ARG A 662 10.17 -0.18 33.30
CA ARG A 662 11.01 0.31 34.41
C ARG A 662 12.45 -0.20 34.29
N LYS A 663 12.61 -1.51 34.08
CA LYS A 663 13.94 -2.13 33.90
C LYS A 663 14.69 -1.54 32.70
N LYS A 664 14.02 -1.29 31.57
CA LYS A 664 14.67 -0.72 30.37
C LYS A 664 15.30 0.64 30.66
N PHE A 665 14.59 1.53 31.34
CA PHE A 665 15.14 2.84 31.72
C PHE A 665 16.27 2.73 32.76
N GLU A 666 16.10 1.89 33.78
CA GLU A 666 17.12 1.69 34.82
C GLU A 666 18.40 1.07 34.24
N GLN A 667 18.30 0.11 33.31
CA GLN A 667 19.42 -0.50 32.59
C GLN A 667 20.17 0.50 31.70
N ALA A 668 19.47 1.48 31.13
CA ALA A 668 20.07 2.61 30.43
C ALA A 668 20.67 3.66 31.39
N GLY A 669 20.68 3.38 32.69
CA GLY A 669 21.21 4.26 33.74
C GLY A 669 20.34 5.48 34.01
N ILE A 670 19.07 5.48 33.61
CA ILE A 670 18.13 6.59 33.81
C ILE A 670 17.45 6.40 35.16
N SER A 671 17.64 7.36 36.08
CA SER A 671 16.96 7.34 37.36
C SER A 671 15.51 7.77 37.19
N LEU A 672 14.57 6.91 37.58
CA LEU A 672 13.15 7.21 37.53
C LEU A 672 12.69 8.12 38.67
N ASP A 673 13.54 8.54 39.59
CA ASP A 673 13.20 9.53 40.62
C ASP A 673 13.53 10.96 40.18
N ARG A 674 14.32 11.10 39.12
CA ARG A 674 14.70 12.39 38.55
C ARG A 674 13.77 12.79 37.40
N PRO A 675 13.62 14.09 37.12
CA PRO A 675 12.89 14.57 35.95
C PRO A 675 13.51 14.05 34.64
N ILE A 676 12.66 13.75 33.66
CA ILE A 676 13.05 13.18 32.37
C ILE A 676 12.41 14.03 31.26
N VAL A 677 13.18 14.33 30.22
CA VAL A 677 12.69 14.84 28.94
C VAL A 677 13.08 13.86 27.85
N VAL A 678 12.21 13.65 26.86
CA VAL A 678 12.46 12.72 25.75
C VAL A 678 12.63 13.46 24.43
N THR A 679 13.47 12.92 23.56
CA THR A 679 13.74 13.45 22.21
C THR A 679 13.98 12.30 21.23
N CYS A 680 14.03 12.59 19.93
CA CYS A 680 14.42 11.62 18.92
C CYS A 680 14.97 12.31 17.66
N GLY A 681 14.56 11.88 16.46
CA GLY A 681 14.85 12.57 15.21
C GLY A 681 14.02 13.84 15.00
N SER A 682 12.70 13.78 15.21
CA SER A 682 11.74 14.84 14.87
C SER A 682 10.47 14.78 15.71
N GLY A 683 10.59 14.52 17.01
CA GLY A 683 9.45 14.52 17.94
C GLY A 683 8.45 13.36 17.82
N VAL A 684 8.59 12.44 16.86
CA VAL A 684 7.65 11.32 16.65
C VAL A 684 7.93 10.16 17.62
N THR A 685 9.04 9.43 17.44
CA THR A 685 9.35 8.25 18.27
C THR A 685 9.68 8.58 19.74
N ALA A 686 9.99 9.84 20.05
CA ALA A 686 10.11 10.31 21.43
C ALA A 686 8.81 10.10 22.22
N CYS A 687 7.66 10.24 21.54
CA CYS A 687 6.35 10.06 22.16
C CYS A 687 6.09 8.60 22.57
N ILE A 688 6.80 7.62 21.99
CA ILE A 688 6.76 6.21 22.43
C ILE A 688 7.38 6.07 23.83
N LEU A 689 8.51 6.73 24.07
CA LEU A 689 9.12 6.76 25.41
C LEU A 689 8.22 7.50 26.40
N ALA A 690 7.62 8.63 26.00
CA ALA A 690 6.65 9.34 26.84
C ALA A 690 5.43 8.48 27.20
N LEU A 691 4.90 7.71 26.25
CA LEU A 691 3.78 6.78 26.45
C LEU A 691 4.14 5.66 27.43
N GLY A 692 5.33 5.06 27.30
CA GLY A 692 5.79 4.03 28.22
C GLY A 692 6.11 4.56 29.62
N LEU A 693 6.68 5.77 29.72
CA LEU A 693 6.87 6.45 30.99
C LEU A 693 5.54 6.78 31.67
N TYR A 694 4.52 7.16 30.89
CA TYR A 694 3.15 7.35 31.38
C TYR A 694 2.61 6.08 32.04
N ARG A 695 2.78 4.91 31.40
CA ARG A 695 2.34 3.61 31.93
C ARG A 695 2.99 3.26 33.29
N ILE A 696 4.21 3.73 33.56
CA ILE A 696 4.86 3.51 34.86
C ILE A 696 4.56 4.63 35.87
N GLY A 697 3.57 5.49 35.59
CA GLY A 697 3.09 6.55 36.47
C GLY A 697 3.76 7.91 36.28
N LYS A 698 4.60 8.10 35.25
CA LYS A 698 5.21 9.40 34.94
C LYS A 698 4.38 10.13 33.89
N GLN A 699 3.41 10.93 34.33
CA GLN A 699 2.44 11.54 33.43
C GLN A 699 2.93 12.84 32.76
N ASP A 700 3.88 13.53 33.40
CA ASP A 700 4.38 14.86 32.99
C ASP A 700 5.73 14.77 32.27
N ILE A 701 5.80 13.96 31.20
CA ILE A 701 7.02 13.80 30.41
C ILE A 701 7.04 14.82 29.27
N PRO A 702 7.94 15.83 29.32
CA PRO A 702 8.16 16.70 28.19
C PRO A 702 8.79 15.98 27.01
N VAL A 703 8.28 16.32 25.82
CA VAL A 703 8.89 15.98 24.54
C VAL A 703 9.58 17.23 24.00
N TYR A 704 10.86 17.10 23.65
CA TYR A 704 11.55 18.10 22.84
C TYR A 704 11.12 17.94 21.38
N ASP A 705 10.30 18.87 20.90
CA ASP A 705 9.55 18.71 19.66
C ASP A 705 10.44 18.70 18.41
N GLY A 706 11.25 19.75 18.21
CA GLY A 706 12.15 19.86 17.07
C GLY A 706 13.27 18.80 17.05
N SER A 707 13.60 18.24 18.22
CA SER A 707 14.43 17.03 18.34
C SER A 707 15.81 17.18 17.65
N TRP A 708 16.43 16.07 17.24
CA TRP A 708 17.73 16.09 16.58
C TRP A 708 17.76 16.91 15.29
N THR A 709 16.68 16.89 14.49
CA THR A 709 16.63 17.65 13.23
C THR A 709 16.72 19.16 13.48
N GLU A 710 16.06 19.71 14.51
CA GLU A 710 16.20 21.13 14.88
C GLU A 710 17.58 21.43 15.48
N TRP A 711 18.09 20.54 16.34
CA TRP A 711 19.39 20.73 16.99
C TRP A 711 20.54 20.76 15.97
N GLU A 712 20.53 19.81 15.04
CA GLU A 712 21.62 19.61 14.08
C GLU A 712 21.65 20.67 12.98
N ALA A 713 20.51 21.30 12.68
CA ALA A 713 20.41 22.39 11.73
C ALA A 713 21.15 23.67 12.18
N LEU A 714 21.58 23.74 13.45
CA LEU A 714 22.21 24.91 14.04
C LEU A 714 23.75 24.79 14.15
N PRO A 715 24.48 25.92 14.24
CA PRO A 715 25.94 25.89 14.28
C PRO A 715 26.51 25.13 15.47
N ASP A 716 27.49 24.24 15.22
CA ASP A 716 28.11 23.37 16.23
C ASP A 716 28.74 24.13 17.42
N HIS A 717 29.16 25.39 17.24
CA HIS A 717 29.69 26.24 18.34
C HIS A 717 28.64 26.47 19.44
N ASP A 718 27.39 26.68 19.04
CA ASP A 718 26.29 27.01 19.95
C ASP A 718 25.44 25.78 20.31
N TYR A 719 25.49 24.76 19.46
CA TYR A 719 24.72 23.51 19.53
C TYR A 719 25.64 22.32 19.24
N PRO A 720 26.54 21.98 20.18
CA PRO A 720 27.52 20.93 19.97
C PRO A 720 26.86 19.56 19.76
N LYS A 721 27.63 18.66 19.15
CA LYS A 721 27.25 17.28 18.84
C LYS A 721 28.29 16.31 19.37
N VAL A 722 27.83 15.17 19.87
CA VAL A 722 28.69 14.05 20.27
C VAL A 722 28.51 12.89 19.29
N THR A 723 29.61 12.20 19.00
CA THR A 723 29.63 10.91 18.28
C THR A 723 30.56 9.96 19.02
N SER A 724 30.42 8.65 18.82
CA SER A 724 31.28 7.64 19.48
C SER A 724 32.77 7.75 19.11
N ASN A 725 33.11 8.54 18.09
CA ASN A 725 34.48 8.73 17.61
C ASN A 725 35.12 10.07 18.04
N GLY A 726 34.48 10.85 18.92
CA GLY A 726 34.98 12.16 19.36
C GLY A 726 34.89 12.35 20.88
N SER A 727 36.06 12.25 21.52
CA SER A 727 36.37 12.71 22.88
C SER A 727 36.40 14.23 22.99
#